data_AF-A0A5J9UWX2-F1
#
_entry.id   AF-A0A5J9UWX2-F1
#
_cell.length_a   1.000
_cell.length_b   1.000
_cell.length_c   1.000
_cell.angle_alpha   90.00
_cell.angle_beta   90.00
_cell.angle_gamma   90.00
#
_symmetry.space_group_name_H-M   'P 1'
#
loop_
_entity.id
_entity.type
_entity.pdbx_description
1 polymer ?
#
loop_
_entity_poly.entity_id
_entity_poly.type
_entity_poly.pdbx_seq_one_letter_code
_entity_poly.pdbx_strand_id
1 'polypeptide(L)'
;MEVVALVSGGKDSCFAMMRCLDYGHKARQLQVVALANLIPLDDAVDELDSYMYQTVGHQIVVSYAKCMGLPLFRRRIRGSTREQGLKYNVTAGDEVEDMFALLSEVKRKIPSISAVSSGAIASDYQRLRVESVCSRLGLVSLAYLWKQDQTLLLEEMIRRGIVAITVKVAALGLKPSSHLGKELAELKCHLLRMNENYGINVCGEGGEYETLTLDCPLFHNARIILDDSEVILHSADSIASVGILHPVAFHLEHKPNSSSSVQENSSCLYNVDENITRTDLEENQTFDPVTAVDAYTHIDLCISKTGKNLRSTGCWIQDSNSASLGLKEDLVAVLSRIDNQLKEDGLGWVNVLYVHLYISSMKEFGLANEVYVSFITEKKCYLGVPSRSTIELPLVQAGLGKAYVEVLVSDKLVKRVLHVQSISCWAPSCIGPYSQATLYGEILYMAGQLGLDPPTMKLCSGGPTAELESALQNSEAVANAFSCSIYTSAIHFLVYCSTHLTSDEKEEVKQTLQSSYITRLDCSKTGSYPTVLYVFAPDLPKGARVEIKPILYVPTDDDGVTTEEMYAVLQPVLGEAWSHWSARYSDLHESCCQIHTIGGKVCSALVSITNDIASKICSTAGQPEEQMKAITRFCAFQLAKILVDNQFSWDSITMLRFYYSVEHPVAADTISRAFSEAFADLAEADRSLKTGGVPFYNIVPMLIDPDTVYPVRPECRDDTPKTRFKPMPRRTLSPRRWKLLFNEEGCLDIAGMIKRVQRGGVHPTIKGEVWEFLLGCYDPKSTTEQRNQLRQQRRLEYEKLKTKCREMDTTVGSGRVITMPVITEDGQPIEDPSSNGGARPSSVGSEQETNGVPLPKEVIQWKLTLHQIGLDVNRTDRTLVYYERQENLARLWDILAVYSWIDKDIGYCQGMSDLCSPISILLEHEADAFWCFERLMRRVIIDWFN
;
A
#
# COMPACT_ATOMS: atom_id res chain seq x y z
N MET A 1 -26.73 6.06 -4.27
CA MET A 1 -27.15 4.83 -3.57
C MET A 1 -28.55 5.06 -3.04
N GLU A 2 -29.50 4.35 -3.62
CA GLU A 2 -30.84 4.27 -3.05
C GLU A 2 -30.88 3.10 -2.07
N VAL A 3 -31.47 3.35 -0.90
CA VAL A 3 -31.40 2.48 0.27
C VAL A 3 -32.79 2.01 0.67
N VAL A 4 -32.93 0.72 0.93
CA VAL A 4 -34.04 0.19 1.73
C VAL A 4 -33.61 0.07 3.18
N ALA A 5 -34.42 0.55 4.11
CA ALA A 5 -34.16 0.41 5.54
C ALA A 5 -34.95 -0.76 6.12
N LEU A 6 -34.25 -1.67 6.81
CA LEU A 6 -34.89 -2.68 7.65
C LEU A 6 -35.40 -1.99 8.92
N VAL A 7 -36.72 -2.04 9.15
CA VAL A 7 -37.38 -1.41 10.29
C VAL A 7 -38.08 -2.45 11.15
N SER A 8 -37.89 -2.35 12.47
CA SER A 8 -38.58 -3.17 13.48
C SER A 8 -39.54 -2.37 14.36
N GLY A 9 -39.51 -1.04 14.26
CA GLY A 9 -40.17 -0.14 15.21
C GLY A 9 -39.20 0.42 16.27
N GLY A 10 -38.09 -0.27 16.53
CA GLY A 10 -37.10 0.14 17.52
C GLY A 10 -36.34 1.42 17.19
N LYS A 11 -35.81 2.05 18.25
CA LYS A 11 -34.93 3.24 18.20
C LYS A 11 -33.76 3.05 17.22
N ASP A 12 -33.21 1.84 17.15
CA ASP A 12 -31.97 1.55 16.42
C ASP A 12 -32.20 1.63 14.90
N SER A 13 -33.33 1.09 14.43
CA SER A 13 -33.72 1.18 13.02
C SER A 13 -33.95 2.63 12.57
N CYS A 14 -34.60 3.45 13.40
CA CYS A 14 -34.80 4.88 13.13
C CYS A 14 -33.47 5.64 13.12
N PHE A 15 -32.60 5.38 14.09
CA PHE A 15 -31.31 6.06 14.16
C PHE A 15 -30.36 5.67 13.03
N ALA A 16 -30.36 4.39 12.60
CA ALA A 16 -29.62 3.94 11.44
C ALA A 16 -30.04 4.66 10.15
N MET A 17 -31.35 4.90 9.98
CA MET A 17 -31.85 5.73 8.88
C MET A 17 -31.41 7.20 9.00
N MET A 18 -31.40 7.77 10.21
CA MET A 18 -30.89 9.13 10.43
C MET A 18 -29.40 9.23 10.05
N ARG A 19 -28.60 8.21 10.36
CA ARG A 19 -27.20 8.13 9.92
C ARG A 19 -27.08 8.06 8.39
N CYS A 20 -27.95 7.29 7.72
CA CYS A 20 -27.99 7.27 6.25
C CYS A 20 -28.21 8.68 5.67
N LEU A 21 -29.06 9.51 6.29
CA LEU A 21 -29.24 10.90 5.87
C LEU A 21 -28.00 11.77 6.15
N ASP A 22 -27.41 11.67 7.35
CA ASP A 22 -26.22 12.44 7.71
C ASP A 22 -25.08 12.22 6.69
N TYR A 23 -24.82 10.95 6.35
CA TYR A 23 -23.80 10.58 5.39
C TYR A 23 -24.25 10.81 3.94
N GLY A 24 -25.55 10.75 3.65
CA GLY A 24 -26.12 11.16 2.38
C GLY A 24 -25.88 12.64 2.06
N HIS A 25 -26.07 13.52 3.04
CA HIS A 25 -25.80 14.96 2.90
C HIS A 25 -24.28 15.24 2.77
N LYS A 26 -23.44 14.58 3.57
CA LYS A 26 -21.98 14.73 3.49
C LYS A 26 -21.37 14.16 2.21
N ALA A 27 -21.88 13.02 1.71
CA ALA A 27 -21.33 12.33 0.55
C ALA A 27 -22.05 12.65 -0.78
N ARG A 28 -23.19 13.38 -0.75
CA ARG A 28 -24.12 13.71 -1.85
C ARG A 28 -24.72 12.52 -2.61
N GLN A 29 -24.83 11.34 -1.99
CA GLN A 29 -25.10 10.10 -2.73
C GLN A 29 -25.92 9.02 -1.99
N LEU A 30 -26.57 9.28 -0.85
CA LEU A 30 -27.44 8.29 -0.17
C LEU A 30 -28.84 8.84 0.07
N GLN A 31 -29.86 8.06 -0.27
CA GLN A 31 -31.27 8.37 -0.02
C GLN A 31 -32.02 7.10 0.39
N VAL A 32 -32.76 7.15 1.49
CA VAL A 32 -33.70 6.08 1.88
C VAL A 32 -34.96 6.24 1.03
N VAL A 33 -35.29 5.21 0.26
CA VAL A 33 -36.41 5.23 -0.70
C VAL A 33 -37.53 4.24 -0.35
N ALA A 34 -37.27 3.28 0.53
CA ALA A 34 -38.24 2.29 0.97
C ALA A 34 -37.93 1.76 2.38
N LEU A 35 -38.97 1.24 3.03
CA LEU A 35 -38.90 0.54 4.31
C LEU A 35 -39.22 -0.94 4.10
N ALA A 36 -38.58 -1.82 4.85
CA ALA A 36 -38.81 -3.25 4.83
C ALA A 36 -38.97 -3.78 6.26
N ASN A 37 -40.03 -4.55 6.52
CA ASN A 37 -40.35 -5.05 7.85
C ASN A 37 -40.77 -6.53 7.78
N LEU A 38 -40.23 -7.34 8.69
CA LEU A 38 -40.67 -8.71 8.93
C LEU A 38 -41.62 -8.73 10.13
N ILE A 39 -42.69 -9.51 10.05
CA ILE A 39 -43.72 -9.61 11.08
C ILE A 39 -44.09 -11.05 11.43
N PRO A 40 -44.68 -11.28 12.60
CA PRO A 40 -45.27 -12.58 12.93
C PRO A 40 -46.29 -13.10 11.91
N LEU A 41 -46.45 -14.42 11.90
CA LEU A 41 -47.47 -15.11 11.11
C LEU A 41 -48.90 -14.78 11.56
N ASP A 42 -49.08 -14.60 12.87
CA ASP A 42 -50.33 -14.26 13.54
C ASP A 42 -50.20 -12.89 14.20
N ASP A 43 -51.09 -11.96 13.87
CA ASP A 43 -51.06 -10.58 14.37
C ASP A 43 -51.39 -10.50 15.88
N ALA A 44 -51.94 -11.57 16.46
CA ALA A 44 -52.18 -11.71 17.90
C ALA A 44 -50.93 -12.09 18.70
N VAL A 45 -49.83 -12.46 18.03
CA VAL A 45 -48.57 -12.84 18.67
C VAL A 45 -47.60 -11.67 18.63
N ASP A 46 -47.26 -11.13 19.81
CA ASP A 46 -46.32 -10.00 19.92
C ASP A 46 -44.84 -10.41 19.83
N GLU A 47 -44.49 -11.59 20.35
CA GLU A 47 -43.11 -12.04 20.51
C GLU A 47 -42.91 -13.46 19.95
N LEU A 48 -41.82 -13.65 19.18
CA LEU A 48 -41.44 -14.93 18.56
C LEU A 48 -40.14 -15.52 19.13
N ASP A 49 -39.46 -14.84 20.04
CA ASP A 49 -38.11 -15.18 20.51
C ASP A 49 -37.10 -15.34 19.35
N SER A 50 -37.28 -14.53 18.31
CA SER A 50 -36.38 -14.48 17.15
C SER A 50 -35.03 -13.89 17.55
N TYR A 51 -33.95 -14.49 17.06
CA TYR A 51 -32.59 -13.95 17.29
C TYR A 51 -32.28 -12.79 16.32
N MET A 52 -33.04 -12.70 15.22
CA MET A 52 -32.88 -11.68 14.19
C MET A 52 -33.80 -10.47 14.35
N TYR A 53 -35.04 -10.68 14.76
CA TYR A 53 -36.10 -9.70 14.58
C TYR A 53 -36.79 -9.34 15.89
N GLN A 54 -36.81 -8.05 16.22
CA GLN A 54 -37.80 -7.53 17.14
C GLN A 54 -39.19 -7.64 16.48
N THR A 55 -40.12 -8.27 17.18
CA THR A 55 -41.52 -8.42 16.74
C THR A 55 -42.51 -7.65 17.61
N VAL A 56 -42.09 -7.26 18.82
CA VAL A 56 -42.92 -6.47 19.72
C VAL A 56 -43.17 -5.06 19.15
N GLY A 57 -44.45 -4.68 19.10
CA GLY A 57 -44.89 -3.40 18.54
C GLY A 57 -45.04 -3.39 17.01
N HIS A 58 -44.95 -4.56 16.34
CA HIS A 58 -45.08 -4.66 14.89
C HIS A 58 -46.40 -4.11 14.35
N GLN A 59 -47.48 -4.09 15.14
CA GLN A 59 -48.79 -3.56 14.76
C GLN A 59 -48.70 -2.07 14.40
N ILE A 60 -47.81 -1.32 15.05
CA ILE A 60 -47.64 0.12 14.86
C ILE A 60 -46.70 0.44 13.69
N VAL A 61 -45.78 -0.45 13.33
CA VAL A 61 -44.75 -0.22 12.28
C VAL A 61 -45.37 0.15 10.92
N VAL A 62 -46.60 -0.30 10.63
CA VAL A 62 -47.35 0.09 9.41
C VAL A 62 -47.49 1.61 9.28
N SER A 63 -47.54 2.33 10.40
CA SER A 63 -47.67 3.78 10.46
C SER A 63 -46.41 4.52 10.01
N TYR A 64 -45.23 3.90 10.08
CA TYR A 64 -43.97 4.55 9.71
C TYR A 64 -43.99 4.98 8.25
N ALA A 65 -44.62 4.18 7.38
CA ALA A 65 -44.84 4.51 5.97
C ALA A 65 -45.56 5.86 5.79
N LYS A 66 -46.60 6.10 6.61
CA LYS A 66 -47.38 7.35 6.58
C LYS A 66 -46.60 8.50 7.21
N CYS A 67 -45.99 8.27 8.38
CA CYS A 67 -45.18 9.27 9.10
C CYS A 67 -44.00 9.80 8.27
N MET A 68 -43.36 8.92 7.49
CA MET A 68 -42.20 9.23 6.66
C MET A 68 -42.53 9.43 5.17
N GLY A 69 -43.76 9.17 4.72
CA GLY A 69 -44.11 9.28 3.30
C GLY A 69 -43.31 8.34 2.39
N LEU A 70 -42.92 7.16 2.88
CA LEU A 70 -42.13 6.16 2.16
C LEU A 70 -42.92 4.86 1.96
N PRO A 71 -42.70 4.12 0.87
CA PRO A 71 -43.31 2.80 0.68
C PRO A 71 -42.76 1.81 1.71
N LEU A 72 -43.64 1.00 2.31
CA LEU A 72 -43.32 -0.07 3.24
C LEU A 72 -43.65 -1.44 2.64
N PHE A 73 -42.65 -2.30 2.60
CA PHE A 73 -42.77 -3.70 2.21
C PHE A 73 -42.80 -4.56 3.46
N ARG A 74 -43.80 -5.44 3.58
CA ARG A 74 -43.97 -6.33 4.72
C ARG A 74 -44.01 -7.78 4.29
N ARG A 75 -43.38 -8.64 5.09
CA ARG A 75 -43.45 -10.09 4.92
C ARG A 75 -43.67 -10.78 6.26
N ARG A 76 -44.57 -11.77 6.29
CA ARG A 76 -44.75 -12.67 7.44
C ARG A 76 -43.59 -13.66 7.54
N ILE A 77 -42.98 -13.77 8.72
CA ILE A 77 -41.90 -14.70 9.05
C ILE A 77 -42.51 -16.10 9.05
N ARG A 78 -42.02 -16.99 8.19
CA ARG A 78 -42.45 -18.40 8.10
C ARG A 78 -41.38 -19.34 8.64
N GLY A 79 -40.12 -18.95 8.52
CA GLY A 79 -39.00 -19.68 9.09
C GLY A 79 -38.88 -19.49 10.60
N SER A 80 -37.93 -20.21 11.18
CA SER A 80 -37.53 -20.07 12.59
C SER A 80 -36.02 -19.93 12.68
N THR A 81 -35.48 -19.63 13.86
CA THR A 81 -34.03 -19.68 14.11
C THR A 81 -33.53 -21.11 13.92
N ARG A 82 -32.71 -21.39 12.89
CA ARG A 82 -32.16 -22.74 12.63
C ARG A 82 -30.65 -22.76 12.62
N GLU A 83 -30.01 -21.94 11.79
CA GLU A 83 -28.56 -21.80 11.76
C GLU A 83 -28.15 -20.84 12.88
N GLN A 84 -27.43 -21.35 13.89
CA GLN A 84 -27.04 -20.58 15.07
C GLN A 84 -25.56 -20.15 15.05
N GLY A 85 -24.78 -20.63 14.08
CA GLY A 85 -23.39 -20.22 13.90
C GLY A 85 -23.25 -18.73 13.56
N LEU A 86 -22.07 -18.18 13.84
CA LEU A 86 -21.72 -16.80 13.44
C LEU A 86 -21.72 -16.64 11.91
N LYS A 87 -21.21 -17.63 11.18
CA LYS A 87 -21.29 -17.67 9.72
C LYS A 87 -22.64 -18.27 9.31
N TYR A 88 -23.39 -17.53 8.51
CA TYR A 88 -24.66 -18.01 7.97
C TYR A 88 -24.44 -18.84 6.70
N ASN A 89 -24.97 -20.06 6.69
CA ASN A 89 -25.13 -20.85 5.47
C ASN A 89 -26.62 -20.85 5.09
N VAL A 90 -26.91 -20.77 3.78
CA VAL A 90 -28.28 -20.81 3.26
C VAL A 90 -29.00 -22.05 3.80
N THR A 91 -29.98 -21.82 4.67
CA THR A 91 -30.65 -22.89 5.41
C THR A 91 -32.15 -22.82 5.14
N ALA A 92 -32.70 -23.86 4.53
CA ALA A 92 -34.11 -23.90 4.19
C ALA A 92 -34.99 -23.79 5.45
N GLY A 93 -36.03 -22.94 5.42
CA GLY A 93 -36.92 -22.72 6.55
C GLY A 93 -36.32 -21.94 7.72
N ASP A 94 -35.14 -21.34 7.52
CA ASP A 94 -34.57 -20.38 8.47
C ASP A 94 -35.16 -18.98 8.22
N GLU A 95 -35.36 -18.22 9.29
CA GLU A 95 -35.97 -16.88 9.26
C GLU A 95 -35.21 -15.87 8.37
N VAL A 96 -33.90 -16.07 8.15
CA VAL A 96 -33.10 -15.23 7.25
C VAL A 96 -33.53 -15.35 5.79
N GLU A 97 -34.08 -16.50 5.37
CA GLU A 97 -34.58 -16.68 4.00
C GLU A 97 -35.88 -15.90 3.75
N ASP A 98 -36.64 -15.57 4.80
CA ASP A 98 -37.76 -14.63 4.67
C ASP A 98 -37.26 -13.21 4.42
N MET A 99 -36.16 -12.79 5.05
CA MET A 99 -35.53 -11.50 4.74
C MET A 99 -34.97 -11.47 3.31
N PHE A 100 -34.39 -12.58 2.83
CA PHE A 100 -33.98 -12.71 1.44
C PHE A 100 -35.18 -12.52 0.48
N ALA A 101 -36.31 -13.18 0.74
CA ALA A 101 -37.50 -13.05 -0.08
C ALA A 101 -38.08 -11.63 -0.06
N LEU A 102 -38.14 -11.00 1.12
CA LEU A 102 -38.59 -9.61 1.29
C LEU A 102 -37.72 -8.64 0.48
N LEU A 103 -36.40 -8.70 0.66
CA LEU A 103 -35.48 -7.79 -0.03
C LEU A 103 -35.37 -8.08 -1.54
N SER A 104 -35.58 -9.32 -1.96
CA SER A 104 -35.70 -9.68 -3.38
C SER A 104 -36.87 -8.96 -4.03
N GLU A 105 -38.03 -8.96 -3.38
CA GLU A 105 -39.23 -8.28 -3.89
C GLU A 105 -39.06 -6.76 -3.91
N VAL A 106 -38.45 -6.19 -2.86
CA VAL A 106 -38.08 -4.77 -2.81
C VAL A 106 -37.19 -4.40 -4.01
N LYS A 107 -36.12 -5.17 -4.26
CA LYS A 107 -35.21 -4.93 -5.39
C LYS A 107 -35.91 -5.10 -6.74
N ARG A 108 -36.82 -6.08 -6.86
CA ARG A 108 -37.61 -6.29 -8.08
C ARG A 108 -38.52 -5.09 -8.39
N LYS A 109 -39.15 -4.52 -7.36
CA LYS A 109 -40.05 -3.36 -7.49
C LYS A 109 -39.31 -2.03 -7.64
N ILE A 110 -38.12 -1.92 -7.05
CA ILE A 110 -37.27 -0.72 -7.09
C ILE A 110 -35.86 -1.15 -7.52
N PRO A 111 -35.62 -1.39 -8.82
CA PRO A 111 -34.34 -1.92 -9.33
C PRO A 111 -33.13 -1.01 -9.09
N SER A 112 -33.36 0.27 -8.81
CA SER A 112 -32.34 1.27 -8.49
C SER A 112 -31.78 1.15 -7.06
N ILE A 113 -32.42 0.36 -6.18
CA ILE A 113 -31.89 0.08 -4.84
C ILE A 113 -30.55 -0.64 -4.96
N SER A 114 -29.57 -0.09 -4.24
CA SER A 114 -28.19 -0.58 -4.23
C SER A 114 -27.69 -0.93 -2.84
N ALA A 115 -28.46 -0.66 -1.78
CA ALA A 115 -28.03 -0.85 -0.40
C ALA A 115 -29.18 -1.13 0.58
N VAL A 116 -28.84 -1.76 1.70
CA VAL A 116 -29.75 -2.08 2.81
C VAL A 116 -29.20 -1.47 4.09
N SER A 117 -30.02 -0.71 4.82
CA SER A 117 -29.68 -0.19 6.15
C SER A 117 -30.21 -1.11 7.24
N SER A 118 -29.37 -1.42 8.24
CA SER A 118 -29.73 -2.22 9.41
C SER A 118 -29.31 -1.52 10.72
N GLY A 119 -30.06 -1.79 11.79
CA GLY A 119 -29.91 -1.18 13.10
C GLY A 119 -29.00 -1.92 14.07
N ALA A 120 -28.27 -2.96 13.65
CA ALA A 120 -27.43 -3.75 14.57
C ALA A 120 -26.29 -2.91 15.18
N ILE A 121 -26.16 -2.91 16.52
CA ILE A 121 -25.10 -2.16 17.22
C ILE A 121 -23.95 -3.09 17.65
N ALA A 122 -24.26 -4.25 18.26
CA ALA A 122 -23.25 -5.12 18.88
C ALA A 122 -23.40 -6.63 18.58
N SER A 123 -24.54 -7.09 18.07
CA SER A 123 -24.73 -8.47 17.56
C SER A 123 -24.06 -8.79 16.20
N ASP A 124 -22.95 -9.55 16.22
CA ASP A 124 -22.28 -10.05 14.99
C ASP A 124 -23.21 -11.01 14.22
N TYR A 125 -24.02 -11.77 14.96
CA TYR A 125 -25.00 -12.72 14.43
C TYR A 125 -25.97 -12.05 13.45
N GLN A 126 -26.53 -10.90 13.82
CA GLN A 126 -27.48 -10.16 13.01
C GLN A 126 -26.81 -9.52 11.80
N ARG A 127 -25.68 -8.83 12.01
CA ARG A 127 -24.94 -8.16 10.94
C ARG A 127 -24.52 -9.14 9.84
N LEU A 128 -23.94 -10.29 10.20
CA LEU A 128 -23.44 -11.26 9.22
C LEU A 128 -24.57 -11.89 8.39
N ARG A 129 -25.79 -12.03 8.93
CA ARG A 129 -26.97 -12.50 8.18
C ARG A 129 -27.48 -11.46 7.20
N VAL A 130 -27.51 -10.19 7.59
CA VAL A 130 -27.82 -9.08 6.67
C VAL A 130 -26.79 -9.00 5.55
N GLU A 131 -25.50 -9.11 5.87
CA GLU A 131 -24.41 -9.15 4.88
C GLU A 131 -24.57 -10.31 3.90
N SER A 132 -24.91 -11.51 4.37
CA SER A 132 -25.15 -12.69 3.53
C SER A 132 -26.28 -12.45 2.51
N VAL A 133 -27.41 -11.91 2.97
CA VAL A 133 -28.55 -11.59 2.09
C VAL A 133 -28.19 -10.48 1.10
N CYS A 134 -27.50 -9.43 1.56
CA CYS A 134 -27.06 -8.34 0.70
C CYS A 134 -26.11 -8.83 -0.40
N SER A 135 -25.12 -9.66 -0.05
CA SER A 135 -24.17 -10.25 -0.99
C SER A 135 -24.88 -11.06 -2.09
N ARG A 136 -25.81 -11.94 -1.70
CA ARG A 136 -26.62 -12.77 -2.63
C ARG A 136 -27.49 -11.92 -3.57
N LEU A 137 -27.93 -10.75 -3.11
CA LEU A 137 -28.75 -9.82 -3.89
C LEU A 137 -27.92 -8.75 -4.61
N GLY A 138 -26.59 -8.74 -4.50
CA GLY A 138 -25.76 -7.67 -5.05
C GLY A 138 -26.08 -6.29 -4.49
N LEU A 139 -26.40 -6.21 -3.19
CA LEU A 139 -26.68 -5.00 -2.43
C LEU A 139 -25.53 -4.73 -1.45
N VAL A 140 -25.33 -3.47 -1.08
CA VAL A 140 -24.37 -3.05 -0.04
C VAL A 140 -25.04 -3.04 1.32
N SER A 141 -24.45 -3.69 2.32
CA SER A 141 -24.91 -3.62 3.72
C SER A 141 -24.41 -2.34 4.40
N LEU A 142 -25.31 -1.56 4.98
CA LEU A 142 -25.02 -0.36 5.79
C LEU A 142 -25.35 -0.66 7.26
N ALA A 143 -24.32 -0.74 8.10
CA ALA A 143 -24.40 -1.04 9.52
C ALA A 143 -23.70 0.08 10.31
N TYR A 144 -24.21 1.31 10.23
CA TYR A 144 -23.57 2.51 10.79
C TYR A 144 -23.43 2.50 12.32
N LEU A 145 -24.27 1.74 13.01
CA LEU A 145 -24.25 1.70 14.47
C LEU A 145 -23.30 0.61 15.01
N TRP A 146 -22.84 -0.28 14.13
CA TRP A 146 -22.00 -1.42 14.48
C TRP A 146 -20.71 -1.02 15.18
N LYS A 147 -20.39 -1.69 16.30
CA LYS A 147 -19.19 -1.47 17.14
C LYS A 147 -19.04 -0.05 17.70
N GLN A 148 -20.11 0.75 17.70
CA GLN A 148 -20.12 2.05 18.37
C GLN A 148 -20.31 1.88 19.88
N ASP A 149 -19.82 2.85 20.66
CA ASP A 149 -20.04 2.91 22.10
C ASP A 149 -21.54 3.07 22.39
N GLN A 150 -22.12 2.12 23.12
CA GLN A 150 -23.56 2.05 23.33
C GLN A 150 -24.07 3.18 24.24
N THR A 151 -23.24 3.67 25.16
CA THR A 151 -23.60 4.78 26.05
C THR A 151 -23.71 6.07 25.25
N LEU A 152 -22.65 6.43 24.52
CA LEU A 152 -22.64 7.61 23.64
C LEU A 152 -23.74 7.52 22.57
N LEU A 153 -24.01 6.32 22.08
CA LEU A 153 -25.06 6.11 21.09
C LEU A 153 -26.46 6.39 21.65
N LEU A 154 -26.80 5.87 22.83
CA LEU A 154 -28.08 6.15 23.49
C LEU A 154 -28.26 7.65 23.75
N GLU A 155 -27.21 8.30 24.26
CA GLU A 155 -27.23 9.74 24.49
C GLU A 155 -27.47 10.53 23.22
N GLU A 156 -26.80 10.15 22.14
CA GLU A 156 -26.92 10.78 20.84
C GLU A 156 -28.32 10.58 20.25
N MET A 157 -28.91 9.38 20.35
CA MET A 157 -30.28 9.11 19.91
C MET A 157 -31.29 10.05 20.58
N ILE A 158 -31.21 10.17 21.91
CA ILE A 158 -32.08 11.05 22.70
C ILE A 158 -31.85 12.52 22.29
N ARG A 159 -30.58 12.96 22.26
CA ARG A 159 -30.20 14.33 21.92
C ARG A 159 -30.65 14.74 20.52
N ARG A 160 -30.69 13.79 19.58
CA ARG A 160 -31.13 14.00 18.20
C ARG A 160 -32.64 13.88 18.00
N GLY A 161 -33.41 13.71 19.08
CA GLY A 161 -34.86 13.78 19.05
C GLY A 161 -35.54 12.46 18.67
N ILE A 162 -34.92 11.31 18.93
CA ILE A 162 -35.66 10.04 18.94
C ILE A 162 -36.53 10.00 20.19
N VAL A 163 -37.84 10.00 19.98
CA VAL A 163 -38.86 9.81 21.01
C VAL A 163 -39.32 8.36 20.91
N ALA A 164 -38.74 7.50 21.74
CA ALA A 164 -39.06 6.08 21.78
C ALA A 164 -39.41 5.64 23.20
N ILE A 165 -40.45 4.80 23.30
CA ILE A 165 -40.90 4.18 24.54
C ILE A 165 -40.40 2.74 24.61
N THR A 166 -40.22 2.23 25.82
CA THR A 166 -39.96 0.81 26.06
C THR A 166 -41.23 -0.02 25.89
N VAL A 167 -41.17 -1.06 25.06
CA VAL A 167 -42.31 -1.96 24.77
C VAL A 167 -42.07 -3.40 25.22
N LYS A 168 -40.83 -3.74 25.57
CA LYS A 168 -40.47 -4.99 26.23
C LYS A 168 -39.42 -4.70 27.27
N VAL A 169 -39.46 -5.41 28.40
CA VAL A 169 -38.36 -5.48 29.36
C VAL A 169 -38.17 -6.94 29.80
N ALA A 170 -36.93 -7.39 29.85
CA ALA A 170 -36.58 -8.79 30.09
C ALA A 170 -35.24 -8.94 30.85
N ALA A 171 -34.86 -7.97 31.69
CA ALA A 171 -33.59 -7.99 32.39
C ALA A 171 -33.71 -7.58 33.87
N LEU A 172 -32.75 -8.06 34.66
CA LEU A 172 -32.61 -7.72 36.07
C LEU A 172 -32.52 -6.19 36.23
N GLY A 173 -33.32 -5.64 37.15
CA GLY A 173 -33.41 -4.21 37.40
C GLY A 173 -34.43 -3.46 36.54
N LEU A 174 -35.00 -4.10 35.51
CA LEU A 174 -36.12 -3.58 34.73
C LEU A 174 -37.43 -4.28 35.13
N LYS A 175 -38.31 -3.52 35.77
CA LYS A 175 -39.66 -3.93 36.18
C LYS A 175 -40.73 -3.50 35.17
N PRO A 176 -41.57 -4.41 34.64
CA PRO A 176 -42.65 -4.08 33.71
C PRO A 176 -43.53 -2.93 34.18
N SER A 177 -44.00 -2.98 35.44
CA SER A 177 -44.89 -1.97 36.04
C SER A 177 -44.30 -0.57 36.16
N SER A 178 -42.97 -0.43 36.08
CA SER A 178 -42.28 0.83 36.33
C SER A 178 -41.56 1.37 35.11
N HIS A 179 -41.32 0.54 34.10
CA HIS A 179 -40.48 0.90 32.97
C HIS A 179 -41.20 0.77 31.63
N LEU A 180 -42.17 -0.13 31.43
CA LEU A 180 -42.89 -0.22 30.15
C LEU A 180 -43.68 1.08 29.90
N GLY A 181 -43.70 1.50 28.63
CA GLY A 181 -44.37 2.72 28.17
C GLY A 181 -43.62 4.02 28.49
N LYS A 182 -42.49 3.97 29.22
CA LYS A 182 -41.70 5.16 29.50
C LYS A 182 -40.75 5.49 28.36
N GLU A 183 -40.53 6.79 28.16
CA GLU A 183 -39.57 7.27 27.18
C GLU A 183 -38.12 6.95 27.59
N LEU A 184 -37.28 6.66 26.61
CA LEU A 184 -35.84 6.42 26.83
C LEU A 184 -35.14 7.59 27.52
N ALA A 185 -35.56 8.83 27.23
CA ALA A 185 -35.00 10.02 27.85
C ALA A 185 -35.17 10.01 29.37
N GLU A 186 -36.32 9.54 29.86
CA GLU A 186 -36.60 9.39 31.29
C GLU A 186 -35.83 8.22 31.91
N LEU A 187 -35.66 7.14 31.14
CA LEU A 187 -35.00 5.92 31.59
C LEU A 187 -33.48 5.97 31.54
N LYS A 188 -32.87 6.93 30.82
CA LYS A 188 -31.42 7.02 30.61
C LYS A 188 -30.61 6.84 31.89
N CYS A 189 -30.89 7.62 32.94
CA CYS A 189 -30.15 7.56 34.20
C CYS A 189 -30.31 6.21 34.91
N HIS A 190 -31.47 5.57 34.76
CA HIS A 190 -31.71 4.24 35.31
C HIS A 190 -30.92 3.18 34.56
N LEU A 191 -30.94 3.20 33.22
CA LEU A 191 -30.21 2.26 32.37
C LEU A 191 -28.69 2.31 32.61
N LEU A 192 -28.11 3.51 32.75
CA LEU A 192 -26.69 3.68 33.10
C LEU A 192 -26.36 3.04 34.46
N ARG A 193 -27.20 3.28 35.48
CA ARG A 193 -27.02 2.69 36.80
C ARG A 193 -27.16 1.16 36.77
N MET A 194 -28.09 0.63 35.97
CA MET A 194 -28.25 -0.81 35.82
C MET A 194 -27.06 -1.42 35.07
N ASN A 195 -26.43 -0.69 34.15
CA ASN A 195 -25.21 -1.16 33.47
C ASN A 195 -24.06 -1.29 34.46
N GLU A 196 -23.86 -0.28 35.32
CA GLU A 196 -22.86 -0.32 36.40
C GLU A 196 -23.11 -1.46 37.40
N ASN A 197 -24.37 -1.67 37.79
CA ASN A 197 -24.71 -2.64 38.85
C ASN A 197 -24.82 -4.09 38.35
N TYR A 198 -25.33 -4.28 37.14
CA TYR A 198 -25.76 -5.60 36.63
C TYR A 198 -25.22 -5.94 35.24
N GLY A 199 -24.48 -5.03 34.59
CA GLY A 199 -23.92 -5.26 33.26
C GLY A 199 -24.94 -5.27 32.11
N ILE A 200 -26.17 -4.79 32.33
CA ILE A 200 -27.18 -4.66 31.27
C ILE A 200 -26.63 -3.79 30.12
N ASN A 201 -26.91 -4.15 28.87
CA ASN A 201 -26.58 -3.28 27.76
C ASN A 201 -27.49 -2.04 27.77
N VAL A 202 -26.89 -0.85 27.81
CA VAL A 202 -27.64 0.42 27.86
C VAL A 202 -28.50 0.66 26.61
N CYS A 203 -28.13 0.08 25.47
CA CYS A 203 -28.93 0.10 24.24
C CYS A 203 -29.86 -1.12 24.10
N GLY A 204 -29.91 -2.05 25.05
CA GLY A 204 -30.84 -3.20 25.00
C GLY A 204 -30.51 -4.24 23.91
N GLU A 205 -29.28 -4.28 23.41
CA GLU A 205 -28.84 -5.19 22.32
C GLU A 205 -28.99 -6.69 22.64
N GLY A 206 -28.93 -7.09 23.91
CA GLY A 206 -29.12 -8.47 24.35
C GLY A 206 -30.59 -8.87 24.50
N GLY A 207 -31.53 -8.02 24.06
CA GLY A 207 -32.96 -8.20 24.26
C GLY A 207 -33.42 -7.79 25.67
N GLU A 208 -32.59 -7.07 26.42
CA GLU A 208 -32.90 -6.67 27.79
C GLU A 208 -34.10 -5.72 27.86
N TYR A 209 -34.28 -4.92 26.81
CA TYR A 209 -35.50 -4.19 26.54
C TYR A 209 -35.64 -3.93 25.03
N GLU A 210 -36.87 -3.78 24.56
CA GLU A 210 -37.16 -3.34 23.19
C GLU A 210 -37.93 -2.03 23.21
N THR A 211 -37.89 -1.32 22.09
CA THR A 211 -38.47 0.03 22.00
C THR A 211 -39.38 0.19 20.81
N LEU A 212 -40.27 1.17 20.89
CA LEU A 212 -41.09 1.63 19.79
C LEU A 212 -40.92 3.14 19.64
N THR A 213 -40.51 3.59 18.46
CA THR A 213 -40.32 5.01 18.16
C THR A 213 -41.66 5.66 17.80
N LEU A 214 -42.10 6.60 18.63
CA LEU A 214 -43.35 7.34 18.42
C LEU A 214 -43.14 8.60 17.59
N ASP A 215 -41.99 9.25 17.74
CA ASP A 215 -41.59 10.38 16.90
C ASP A 215 -40.08 10.45 16.68
N CYS A 216 -39.67 10.98 15.54
CA CYS A 216 -38.28 11.34 15.27
C CYS A 216 -38.19 12.37 14.13
N PRO A 217 -37.02 12.98 13.86
CA PRO A 217 -36.88 13.95 12.76
C PRO A 217 -37.22 13.39 11.37
N LEU A 218 -37.21 12.07 11.17
CA LEU A 218 -37.60 11.45 9.90
C LEU A 218 -39.12 11.46 9.68
N PHE A 219 -39.91 11.55 10.76
CA PHE A 219 -41.36 11.51 10.74
C PHE A 219 -41.90 12.90 10.43
N HIS A 220 -41.76 13.33 9.17
CA HIS A 220 -42.10 14.69 8.75
C HIS A 220 -43.60 14.91 8.55
N ASN A 221 -44.38 13.86 8.26
CA ASN A 221 -45.82 13.99 7.98
C ASN A 221 -46.68 13.94 9.24
N ALA A 222 -46.34 13.07 10.19
CA ALA A 222 -47.12 12.84 11.40
C ALA A 222 -46.27 12.17 12.48
N ARG A 223 -46.64 12.33 13.75
CA ARG A 223 -46.14 11.53 14.87
C ARG A 223 -47.19 10.51 15.32
N ILE A 224 -46.76 9.46 16.00
CA ILE A 224 -47.64 8.40 16.49
C ILE A 224 -47.99 8.71 17.94
N ILE A 225 -49.28 8.66 18.27
CA ILE A 225 -49.78 8.81 19.63
C ILE A 225 -50.42 7.48 20.04
N LEU A 226 -49.90 6.89 21.12
CA LEU A 226 -50.46 5.69 21.72
C LEU A 226 -51.61 6.11 22.65
N ASP A 227 -52.83 5.72 22.30
CA ASP A 227 -54.04 6.10 23.04
C ASP A 227 -54.33 5.13 24.18
N ASP A 228 -54.11 3.83 23.94
CA ASP A 228 -54.34 2.78 24.92
C ASP A 228 -53.40 1.58 24.70
N SER A 229 -53.02 0.92 25.78
CA SER A 229 -52.13 -0.23 25.77
C SER A 229 -52.28 -1.12 27.00
N GLU A 230 -52.06 -2.42 26.81
CA GLU A 230 -52.09 -3.42 27.87
C GLU A 230 -50.69 -3.96 28.16
N VAL A 231 -50.42 -4.27 29.44
CA VAL A 231 -49.16 -4.93 29.83
C VAL A 231 -49.40 -6.43 29.96
N ILE A 232 -48.77 -7.21 29.09
CA ILE A 232 -48.80 -8.67 29.09
C ILE A 232 -47.55 -9.16 29.82
N LEU A 233 -47.74 -9.88 30.94
CA LEU A 233 -46.65 -10.54 31.64
C LEU A 233 -46.37 -11.90 30.98
N HIS A 234 -45.22 -11.98 30.31
CA HIS A 234 -44.76 -13.21 29.67
C HIS A 234 -44.09 -14.16 30.68
N SER A 235 -43.39 -13.60 31.68
CA SER A 235 -42.86 -14.33 32.83
C SER A 235 -42.96 -13.49 34.10
N ALA A 236 -43.54 -14.06 35.16
CA ALA A 236 -43.69 -13.43 36.46
C ALA A 236 -42.55 -13.75 37.44
N ASP A 237 -41.36 -14.07 36.93
CA ASP A 237 -40.17 -14.34 37.75
C ASP A 237 -39.92 -13.17 38.74
N SER A 238 -39.65 -13.50 40.00
CA SER A 238 -39.48 -12.52 41.08
C SER A 238 -38.17 -11.73 40.97
N ILE A 239 -37.22 -12.19 40.16
CA ILE A 239 -35.89 -11.64 39.95
C ILE A 239 -35.81 -10.93 38.59
N ALA A 240 -36.29 -11.56 37.52
CA ALA A 240 -36.24 -11.02 36.16
C ALA A 240 -37.58 -11.19 35.42
N SER A 241 -38.60 -10.45 35.86
CA SER A 241 -39.92 -10.45 35.22
C SER A 241 -39.85 -9.96 33.78
N VAL A 242 -40.45 -10.70 32.85
CA VAL A 242 -40.56 -10.33 31.43
C VAL A 242 -41.95 -9.77 31.17
N GLY A 243 -42.00 -8.53 30.67
CA GLY A 243 -43.25 -7.85 30.34
C GLY A 243 -43.19 -7.23 28.95
N ILE A 244 -44.33 -7.28 28.28
CA ILE A 244 -44.56 -6.77 26.93
C ILE A 244 -45.70 -5.76 26.99
N LEU A 245 -45.57 -4.66 26.25
CA LEU A 245 -46.62 -3.66 26.08
C LEU A 245 -47.31 -3.90 24.73
N HIS A 246 -48.56 -4.34 24.80
CA HIS A 246 -49.43 -4.58 23.65
C HIS A 246 -50.25 -3.31 23.34
N PRO A 247 -50.06 -2.68 22.18
CA PRO A 247 -50.83 -1.49 21.81
C PRO A 247 -52.27 -1.85 21.42
N VAL A 248 -53.26 -1.28 22.11
CA VAL A 248 -54.69 -1.53 21.84
C VAL A 248 -55.27 -0.48 20.90
N ALA A 249 -54.90 0.79 21.09
CA ALA A 249 -55.36 1.89 20.26
C ALA A 249 -54.27 2.94 20.06
N PHE A 250 -54.17 3.49 18.86
CA PHE A 250 -53.25 4.57 18.52
C PHE A 250 -53.79 5.40 17.34
N HIS A 251 -53.32 6.64 17.22
CA HIS A 251 -53.61 7.49 16.08
C HIS A 251 -52.38 8.26 15.59
N LEU A 252 -52.51 8.90 14.43
CA LEU A 252 -51.47 9.75 13.85
C LEU A 252 -51.84 11.22 14.03
N GLU A 253 -50.94 11.98 14.63
CA GLU A 253 -51.07 13.44 14.74
C GLU A 253 -50.21 14.11 13.67
N HIS A 254 -50.86 14.78 12.73
CA HIS A 254 -50.20 15.40 11.57
C HIS A 254 -49.40 16.66 11.94
N LYS A 255 -48.22 16.80 11.33
CA LYS A 255 -47.34 17.96 11.55
C LYS A 255 -47.71 19.12 10.61
N PRO A 256 -47.58 20.39 11.07
CA PRO A 256 -48.11 21.57 10.37
C PRO A 256 -47.46 21.90 9.02
N ASN A 257 -46.31 21.30 8.70
CA ASN A 257 -45.59 21.50 7.42
C ASN A 257 -45.73 20.31 6.45
N SER A 258 -46.72 19.43 6.63
CA SER A 258 -46.94 18.31 5.72
C SER A 258 -47.32 18.82 4.32
N SER A 259 -46.45 18.58 3.33
CA SER A 259 -46.73 18.90 1.93
C SER A 259 -47.91 18.05 1.47
N SER A 260 -49.05 18.70 1.26
CA SER A 260 -50.35 18.13 0.85
C SER A 260 -50.37 17.72 -0.63
N SER A 261 -49.37 16.93 -1.05
CA SER A 261 -49.24 16.41 -2.42
C SER A 261 -49.01 14.90 -2.49
N VAL A 262 -49.49 14.14 -1.50
CA VAL A 262 -49.63 12.69 -1.66
C VAL A 262 -51.00 12.44 -2.27
N GLN A 263 -51.05 12.14 -3.57
CA GLN A 263 -52.24 11.59 -4.20
C GLN A 263 -52.68 10.34 -3.41
N GLU A 264 -53.90 10.35 -2.86
CA GLU A 264 -54.48 9.28 -2.03
C GLU A 264 -54.61 7.89 -2.72
N ASN A 265 -54.11 7.72 -3.95
CA ASN A 265 -54.39 6.55 -4.81
C ASN A 265 -53.18 5.67 -5.19
N SER A 266 -52.03 5.78 -4.53
CA SER A 266 -50.96 4.77 -4.64
C SER A 266 -50.72 4.14 -3.27
N SER A 267 -51.05 2.85 -3.09
CA SER A 267 -50.89 2.16 -1.83
C SER A 267 -49.43 2.15 -1.37
N CYS A 268 -49.09 2.90 -0.30
CA CYS A 268 -47.75 2.92 0.30
C CYS A 268 -47.39 1.64 1.06
N LEU A 269 -48.24 0.60 1.03
CA LEU A 269 -48.06 -0.66 1.73
C LEU A 269 -48.08 -1.82 0.73
N TYR A 270 -47.04 -2.65 0.78
CA TYR A 270 -46.88 -3.83 -0.07
C TYR A 270 -46.73 -5.08 0.80
N ASN A 271 -47.67 -6.01 0.69
CA ASN A 271 -47.55 -7.33 1.32
C ASN A 271 -46.85 -8.29 0.36
N VAL A 272 -45.77 -8.92 0.83
CA VAL A 272 -44.94 -9.83 0.05
C VAL A 272 -45.37 -11.28 0.33
N ASP A 273 -46.44 -11.69 -0.35
CA ASP A 273 -47.09 -12.99 -0.19
C ASP A 273 -46.87 -13.92 -1.38
N GLU A 274 -45.62 -14.23 -1.73
CA GLU A 274 -45.34 -15.28 -2.72
C GLU A 274 -44.26 -16.27 -2.27
N ASN A 275 -44.51 -17.54 -2.58
CA ASN A 275 -43.49 -18.54 -2.77
C ASN A 275 -42.72 -18.10 -4.01
N ILE A 276 -41.58 -17.43 -3.83
CA ILE A 276 -40.63 -17.24 -4.91
C ILE A 276 -40.23 -18.64 -5.37
N THR A 277 -40.86 -19.15 -6.43
CA THR A 277 -40.33 -20.28 -7.18
C THR A 277 -38.95 -19.87 -7.62
N ARG A 278 -37.99 -20.71 -7.29
CA ARG A 278 -36.55 -20.52 -7.41
C ARG A 278 -36.11 -20.53 -8.89
N THR A 279 -36.87 -19.90 -9.79
CA THR A 279 -36.77 -20.10 -11.24
C THR A 279 -36.34 -18.88 -12.05
N ASP A 280 -36.24 -17.67 -11.50
CA ASP A 280 -35.89 -16.48 -12.32
C ASP A 280 -34.70 -15.64 -11.80
N LEU A 281 -33.78 -16.23 -11.02
CA LEU A 281 -32.51 -15.57 -10.63
C LEU A 281 -31.26 -16.44 -10.80
N GLU A 282 -31.35 -17.56 -11.53
CA GLU A 282 -30.19 -18.30 -12.05
C GLU A 282 -29.71 -17.70 -13.39
N GLU A 283 -29.54 -16.37 -13.43
CA GLU A 283 -28.68 -15.71 -14.42
C GLU A 283 -27.62 -14.86 -13.69
N ASN A 284 -27.06 -15.39 -12.61
CA ASN A 284 -25.65 -15.09 -12.36
C ASN A 284 -24.88 -16.18 -13.05
N GLN A 285 -24.26 -15.81 -14.17
CA GLN A 285 -23.25 -16.59 -14.85
C GLN A 285 -22.38 -17.26 -13.79
N THR A 286 -22.68 -18.53 -13.50
CA THR A 286 -21.66 -19.46 -13.09
C THR A 286 -20.74 -19.48 -14.29
N PHE A 287 -19.69 -18.65 -14.23
CA PHE A 287 -18.45 -19.10 -14.80
C PHE A 287 -18.18 -20.42 -14.10
N ASP A 288 -18.60 -21.51 -14.76
CA ASP A 288 -17.95 -22.79 -14.55
C ASP A 288 -16.46 -22.46 -14.48
N PRO A 289 -15.73 -22.93 -13.44
CA PRO A 289 -14.31 -22.71 -13.38
C PRO A 289 -13.80 -23.20 -14.71
N VAL A 290 -13.31 -22.28 -15.55
CA VAL A 290 -12.92 -22.63 -16.90
C VAL A 290 -12.06 -23.88 -16.74
N THR A 291 -12.55 -25.01 -17.23
CA THR A 291 -11.74 -26.20 -17.47
C THR A 291 -10.82 -25.84 -18.62
N ALA A 292 -9.93 -24.89 -18.37
CA ALA A 292 -8.79 -24.54 -19.18
C ALA A 292 -7.57 -24.96 -18.37
N VAL A 293 -7.57 -26.23 -17.95
CA VAL A 293 -6.32 -26.88 -17.56
C VAL A 293 -5.47 -27.15 -18.80
N ASP A 294 -6.05 -27.08 -20.02
CA ASP A 294 -5.35 -27.45 -21.26
C ASP A 294 -5.08 -26.29 -22.24
N ALA A 295 -5.38 -25.02 -21.91
CA ALA A 295 -5.25 -23.89 -22.86
C ALA A 295 -4.03 -22.96 -22.66
N TYR A 296 -3.23 -23.14 -21.60
CA TYR A 296 -2.12 -22.22 -21.26
C TYR A 296 -0.74 -22.89 -21.22
N THR A 297 -0.57 -24.03 -21.91
CA THR A 297 0.64 -24.87 -21.95
C THR A 297 1.90 -24.21 -22.52
N HIS A 298 1.87 -22.90 -22.79
CA HIS A 298 2.97 -22.15 -23.41
C HIS A 298 3.43 -20.92 -22.61
N ILE A 299 3.00 -20.76 -21.35
CA ILE A 299 3.48 -19.66 -20.47
C ILE A 299 4.46 -20.22 -19.44
N ASP A 300 5.72 -19.79 -19.52
CA ASP A 300 6.75 -20.14 -18.54
C ASP A 300 6.48 -19.40 -17.23
N LEU A 301 6.18 -20.16 -16.17
CA LEU A 301 5.86 -19.64 -14.84
C LEU A 301 6.99 -19.97 -13.87
N CYS A 302 7.44 -18.95 -13.13
CA CYS A 302 8.33 -19.11 -12.00
C CYS A 302 7.53 -19.31 -10.72
N ILE A 303 8.05 -20.16 -9.84
CA ILE A 303 7.54 -20.33 -8.48
C ILE A 303 8.69 -20.25 -7.49
N SER A 304 8.43 -19.69 -6.32
CA SER A 304 9.35 -19.62 -5.19
C SER A 304 8.66 -20.13 -3.93
N LYS A 305 9.42 -20.69 -2.98
CA LYS A 305 8.88 -21.20 -1.71
C LYS A 305 9.81 -20.91 -0.55
N THR A 306 9.34 -20.20 0.47
CA THR A 306 10.09 -19.93 1.71
C THR A 306 9.40 -20.59 2.90
N GLY A 307 10.15 -21.20 3.82
CA GLY A 307 9.62 -21.76 5.08
C GLY A 307 9.01 -23.17 4.96
N LYS A 308 8.87 -23.85 6.10
CA LYS A 308 8.43 -25.27 6.16
C LYS A 308 6.94 -25.41 6.52
N ASN A 309 6.59 -25.02 7.75
CA ASN A 309 5.22 -25.15 8.29
C ASN A 309 4.34 -23.96 7.89
N LEU A 310 4.90 -22.76 8.04
CA LEU A 310 4.33 -21.52 7.52
C LEU A 310 5.19 -21.11 6.33
N ARG A 311 4.60 -21.15 5.12
CA ARG A 311 5.33 -20.95 3.87
C ARG A 311 4.82 -19.79 3.05
N SER A 312 5.72 -19.01 2.48
CA SER A 312 5.39 -18.06 1.42
C SER A 312 5.61 -18.70 0.05
N THR A 313 4.62 -18.63 -0.84
CA THR A 313 4.72 -19.10 -2.23
C THR A 313 4.47 -17.94 -3.19
N GLY A 314 5.52 -17.54 -3.92
CA GLY A 314 5.43 -16.52 -4.98
C GLY A 314 5.27 -17.16 -6.36
N CYS A 315 4.51 -16.54 -7.26
CA CYS A 315 4.38 -16.98 -8.64
C CYS A 315 4.22 -15.79 -9.59
N TRP A 316 4.93 -15.85 -10.72
CA TRP A 316 4.94 -14.83 -11.78
C TRP A 316 5.33 -15.46 -13.11
N ILE A 317 5.20 -14.70 -14.21
CA ILE A 317 5.57 -15.13 -15.57
C ILE A 317 7.03 -14.79 -15.85
N GLN A 318 7.77 -15.74 -16.43
CA GLN A 318 9.15 -15.56 -16.87
C GLN A 318 9.21 -14.91 -18.28
N ASP A 319 10.10 -13.93 -18.44
CA ASP A 319 10.43 -13.20 -19.69
C ASP A 319 9.27 -12.96 -20.67
N SER A 320 8.41 -11.99 -20.33
CA SER A 320 7.18 -11.66 -21.09
C SER A 320 7.36 -11.08 -22.51
N ASN A 321 8.57 -11.05 -23.09
CA ASN A 321 8.85 -10.36 -24.36
C ASN A 321 8.06 -10.92 -25.58
N SER A 322 7.35 -12.05 -25.46
CA SER A 322 6.44 -12.54 -26.51
C SER A 322 5.12 -13.20 -26.06
N ALA A 323 4.84 -13.34 -24.74
CA ALA A 323 3.76 -14.24 -24.26
C ALA A 323 2.58 -13.61 -23.46
N SER A 324 2.65 -12.33 -23.03
CA SER A 324 1.57 -11.74 -22.20
C SER A 324 0.35 -11.32 -23.03
N LEU A 325 -0.78 -12.01 -22.85
CA LEU A 325 -2.05 -11.75 -23.53
C LEU A 325 -2.90 -10.66 -22.85
N GLY A 326 -2.62 -10.32 -21.59
CA GLY A 326 -3.47 -9.42 -20.79
C GLY A 326 -3.34 -9.68 -19.30
N LEU A 327 -3.82 -8.75 -18.46
CA LEU A 327 -3.81 -8.98 -17.00
C LEU A 327 -4.66 -10.20 -16.63
N LYS A 328 -5.80 -10.40 -17.30
CA LYS A 328 -6.73 -11.50 -17.03
C LYS A 328 -6.04 -12.84 -17.22
N GLU A 329 -5.43 -13.05 -18.38
CA GLU A 329 -4.76 -14.29 -18.76
C GLU A 329 -3.56 -14.56 -17.85
N ASP A 330 -2.73 -13.53 -17.61
CA ASP A 330 -1.56 -13.65 -16.74
C ASP A 330 -1.96 -14.02 -15.31
N LEU A 331 -3.01 -13.36 -14.77
CA LEU A 331 -3.48 -13.61 -13.41
C LEU A 331 -4.17 -14.99 -13.28
N VAL A 332 -4.92 -15.43 -14.29
CA VAL A 332 -5.50 -16.79 -14.35
C VAL A 332 -4.39 -17.83 -14.35
N ALA A 333 -3.34 -17.66 -15.16
CA ALA A 333 -2.21 -18.59 -15.21
C ALA A 333 -1.48 -18.68 -13.86
N VAL A 334 -1.15 -17.53 -13.27
CA VAL A 334 -0.48 -17.44 -11.96
C VAL A 334 -1.32 -18.07 -10.84
N LEU A 335 -2.61 -17.72 -10.73
CA LEU A 335 -3.48 -18.29 -9.69
C LEU A 335 -3.75 -19.77 -9.89
N SER A 336 -3.84 -20.25 -11.14
CA SER A 336 -3.98 -21.69 -11.44
C SER A 336 -2.74 -22.47 -11.03
N ARG A 337 -1.54 -21.91 -11.26
CA ARG A 337 -0.29 -22.54 -10.81
C ARG A 337 -0.20 -22.60 -9.29
N ILE A 338 -0.60 -21.54 -8.58
CA ILE A 338 -0.68 -21.55 -7.11
C ILE A 338 -1.70 -22.58 -6.62
N ASP A 339 -2.90 -22.64 -7.20
CA ASP A 339 -3.94 -23.63 -6.86
C ASP A 339 -3.44 -25.07 -7.02
N ASN A 340 -2.73 -25.37 -8.12
CA ASN A 340 -2.10 -26.66 -8.34
C ASN A 340 -0.98 -26.94 -7.33
N GLN A 341 -0.14 -25.94 -7.03
CA GLN A 341 0.92 -26.10 -6.05
C GLN A 341 0.39 -26.38 -4.64
N LEU A 342 -0.69 -25.72 -4.25
CA LEU A 342 -1.37 -25.99 -2.98
C LEU A 342 -1.84 -27.45 -2.93
N LYS A 343 -2.47 -27.96 -3.99
CA LYS A 343 -2.93 -29.35 -4.07
C LYS A 343 -1.78 -30.35 -4.01
N GLU A 344 -0.68 -30.10 -4.74
CA GLU A 344 0.54 -30.91 -4.69
C GLU A 344 1.11 -31.00 -3.26
N ASP A 345 1.00 -29.90 -2.50
CA ASP A 345 1.45 -29.82 -1.12
C ASP A 345 0.41 -30.40 -0.12
N GLY A 346 -0.74 -30.91 -0.59
CA GLY A 346 -1.83 -31.42 0.26
C GLY A 346 -2.67 -30.33 0.95
N LEU A 347 -2.60 -29.10 0.45
CA LEU A 347 -3.22 -27.89 1.00
C LEU A 347 -4.30 -27.34 0.06
N GLY A 348 -5.11 -26.41 0.55
CA GLY A 348 -6.10 -25.69 -0.25
C GLY A 348 -6.14 -24.19 0.06
N TRP A 349 -6.99 -23.43 -0.62
CA TRP A 349 -7.14 -21.98 -0.38
C TRP A 349 -7.59 -21.64 1.05
N VAL A 350 -8.22 -22.59 1.77
CA VAL A 350 -8.54 -22.44 3.19
C VAL A 350 -7.28 -22.25 4.05
N ASN A 351 -6.13 -22.79 3.65
CA ASN A 351 -4.84 -22.68 4.32
C ASN A 351 -4.14 -21.33 4.10
N VAL A 352 -4.60 -20.53 3.14
CA VAL A 352 -3.99 -19.24 2.81
C VAL A 352 -4.39 -18.21 3.86
N LEU A 353 -3.40 -17.54 4.43
CA LEU A 353 -3.54 -16.52 5.47
C LEU A 353 -3.52 -15.10 4.90
N TYR A 354 -2.61 -14.85 3.96
CA TYR A 354 -2.36 -13.53 3.40
C TYR A 354 -2.00 -13.63 1.91
N VAL A 355 -2.38 -12.62 1.12
CA VAL A 355 -2.03 -12.50 -0.30
C VAL A 355 -1.43 -11.13 -0.62
N HIS A 356 -0.23 -11.10 -1.22
CA HIS A 356 0.23 -9.95 -1.99
C HIS A 356 -0.18 -10.15 -3.45
N LEU A 357 -1.00 -9.24 -3.97
CA LEU A 357 -1.41 -9.21 -5.37
C LEU A 357 -0.77 -8.00 -6.05
N TYR A 358 0.22 -8.23 -6.89
CA TYR A 358 0.84 -7.16 -7.67
C TYR A 358 0.30 -7.20 -9.10
N ILE A 359 -0.11 -6.05 -9.61
CA ILE A 359 -0.59 -5.90 -10.98
C ILE A 359 0.17 -4.80 -11.70
N SER A 360 0.22 -4.87 -13.02
CA SER A 360 0.93 -3.86 -13.83
C SER A 360 0.19 -2.52 -13.97
N SER A 361 -1.12 -2.47 -13.66
CA SER A 361 -1.89 -1.22 -13.63
C SER A 361 -3.08 -1.25 -12.67
N MET A 362 -3.18 -0.28 -11.77
CA MET A 362 -4.34 -0.05 -10.89
C MET A 362 -5.63 0.28 -11.64
N LYS A 363 -5.56 0.67 -12.92
CA LYS A 363 -6.77 0.84 -13.75
C LYS A 363 -7.54 -0.44 -13.95
N GLU A 364 -6.88 -1.59 -13.82
CA GLU A 364 -7.45 -2.92 -13.97
C GLU A 364 -7.78 -3.57 -12.62
N PHE A 365 -7.83 -2.79 -11.52
CA PHE A 365 -8.15 -3.30 -10.18
C PHE A 365 -9.50 -4.05 -10.12
N GLY A 366 -10.52 -3.56 -10.84
CA GLY A 366 -11.81 -4.23 -10.96
C GLY A 366 -11.70 -5.61 -11.62
N LEU A 367 -10.98 -5.69 -12.74
CA LEU A 367 -10.71 -6.94 -13.46
C LEU A 367 -9.92 -7.93 -12.60
N ALA A 368 -8.90 -7.44 -11.88
CA ALA A 368 -8.13 -8.27 -10.96
C ALA A 368 -9.02 -8.89 -9.86
N ASN A 369 -9.97 -8.12 -9.31
CA ASN A 369 -10.92 -8.63 -8.33
C ASN A 369 -11.89 -9.66 -8.92
N GLU A 370 -12.39 -9.43 -10.13
CA GLU A 370 -13.26 -10.38 -10.86
C GLU A 370 -12.56 -11.74 -11.01
N VAL A 371 -11.32 -11.75 -11.51
CA VAL A 371 -10.52 -12.98 -11.66
C VAL A 371 -10.23 -13.60 -10.30
N TYR A 372 -9.85 -12.80 -9.30
CA TYR A 372 -9.50 -13.28 -7.96
C TYR A 372 -10.64 -14.09 -7.30
N VAL A 373 -11.89 -13.60 -7.39
CA VAL A 373 -13.06 -14.29 -6.80
C VAL A 373 -13.31 -15.67 -7.43
N SER A 374 -12.93 -15.88 -8.69
CA SER A 374 -13.09 -17.20 -9.33
C SER A 374 -12.22 -18.30 -8.69
N PHE A 375 -11.08 -17.92 -8.09
CA PHE A 375 -10.19 -18.85 -7.39
C PHE A 375 -10.47 -18.90 -5.88
N ILE A 376 -10.70 -17.75 -5.26
CA ILE A 376 -10.78 -17.59 -3.80
C ILE A 376 -12.23 -17.29 -3.43
N THR A 377 -13.01 -18.36 -3.29
CA THR A 377 -14.44 -18.29 -2.97
C THR A 377 -14.69 -18.60 -1.50
N GLU A 378 -15.84 -18.19 -0.97
CA GLU A 378 -16.26 -18.54 0.39
C GLU A 378 -16.33 -20.06 0.63
N LYS A 379 -16.63 -20.84 -0.43
CA LYS A 379 -16.66 -22.30 -0.40
C LYS A 379 -15.25 -22.89 -0.24
N LYS A 380 -14.27 -22.38 -0.99
CA LYS A 380 -12.88 -22.81 -0.91
C LYS A 380 -12.16 -22.27 0.34
N CYS A 381 -12.66 -21.18 0.92
CA CYS A 381 -12.13 -20.53 2.12
C CYS A 381 -13.17 -20.51 3.25
N TYR A 382 -13.66 -21.68 3.67
CA TYR A 382 -14.76 -21.75 4.63
C TYR A 382 -14.43 -21.16 6.01
N LEU A 383 -13.15 -21.12 6.40
CA LEU A 383 -12.61 -20.44 7.60
C LEU A 383 -12.36 -18.92 7.41
N GLY A 384 -12.80 -18.34 6.29
CA GLY A 384 -12.59 -16.94 5.95
C GLY A 384 -11.55 -16.74 4.85
N VAL A 385 -11.82 -15.76 3.97
CA VAL A 385 -10.91 -15.36 2.89
C VAL A 385 -9.64 -14.70 3.47
N PRO A 386 -8.47 -14.88 2.83
CA PRO A 386 -7.23 -14.30 3.33
C PRO A 386 -7.24 -12.77 3.28
N SER A 387 -6.41 -12.17 4.12
CA SER A 387 -6.14 -10.74 4.07
C SER A 387 -5.24 -10.41 2.87
N ARG A 388 -5.28 -9.19 2.35
CA ARG A 388 -4.64 -8.87 1.06
C ARG A 388 -4.15 -7.43 0.96
N SER A 389 -3.01 -7.23 0.27
CA SER A 389 -2.64 -5.93 -0.32
C SER A 389 -2.58 -6.06 -1.84
N THR A 390 -3.03 -5.04 -2.54
CA THR A 390 -3.02 -5.01 -4.01
C THR A 390 -2.36 -3.73 -4.51
N ILE A 391 -1.18 -3.86 -5.14
CA ILE A 391 -0.30 -2.71 -5.44
C ILE A 391 0.09 -2.72 -6.93
N GLU A 392 0.12 -1.55 -7.57
CA GLU A 392 0.69 -1.43 -8.92
C GLU A 392 2.21 -1.49 -8.79
N LEU A 393 2.86 -2.39 -9.52
CA LEU A 393 4.32 -2.49 -9.57
C LEU A 393 4.80 -2.46 -11.02
N PRO A 394 6.08 -2.10 -11.28
CA PRO A 394 6.65 -2.06 -12.62
C PRO A 394 6.95 -3.46 -13.20
N LEU A 395 6.01 -4.39 -13.10
CA LEU A 395 6.18 -5.81 -13.47
C LEU A 395 6.62 -6.00 -14.91
N VAL A 396 5.99 -5.28 -15.86
CA VAL A 396 6.33 -5.35 -17.29
C VAL A 396 7.75 -4.84 -17.56
N GLN A 397 8.22 -3.86 -16.78
CA GLN A 397 9.57 -3.31 -16.93
C GLN A 397 10.61 -4.29 -16.36
N ALA A 398 10.24 -5.03 -15.31
CA ALA A 398 11.03 -6.09 -14.72
C ALA A 398 11.01 -7.41 -15.52
N GLY A 399 10.12 -7.55 -16.51
CA GLY A 399 9.95 -8.79 -17.28
C GLY A 399 9.09 -9.86 -16.58
N LEU A 400 8.34 -9.50 -15.52
CA LEU A 400 7.57 -10.43 -14.66
C LEU A 400 6.11 -10.62 -15.11
N GLY A 401 5.79 -10.31 -16.37
CA GLY A 401 4.41 -10.28 -16.88
C GLY A 401 3.57 -9.12 -16.33
N LYS A 402 2.24 -9.26 -16.34
CA LYS A 402 1.28 -8.25 -15.84
C LYS A 402 0.71 -8.56 -14.46
N ALA A 403 0.91 -9.76 -13.95
CA ALA A 403 0.45 -10.21 -12.63
C ALA A 403 1.57 -10.97 -11.90
N TYR A 404 1.74 -10.68 -10.61
CA TYR A 404 2.58 -11.43 -9.68
C TYR A 404 1.73 -11.66 -8.43
N VAL A 405 1.67 -12.90 -7.94
CA VAL A 405 0.97 -13.24 -6.69
C VAL A 405 1.91 -13.91 -5.70
N GLU A 406 1.89 -13.48 -4.45
CA GLU A 406 2.51 -14.18 -3.33
C GLU A 406 1.46 -14.55 -2.29
N VAL A 407 1.41 -15.81 -1.90
CA VAL A 407 0.50 -16.33 -0.87
C VAL A 407 1.27 -16.82 0.34
N LEU A 408 0.83 -16.42 1.54
CA LEU A 408 1.30 -16.99 2.80
C LEU A 408 0.36 -18.11 3.21
N VAL A 409 0.89 -19.31 3.45
CA VAL A 409 0.13 -20.55 3.61
C VAL A 409 0.58 -21.28 4.86
N SER A 410 -0.37 -21.75 5.67
CA SER A 410 -0.11 -22.59 6.83
C SER A 410 -0.51 -24.05 6.57
N ASP A 411 0.26 -24.99 7.10
CA ASP A 411 -0.10 -26.40 7.19
C ASP A 411 -1.28 -26.68 8.15
N LYS A 412 -1.52 -25.80 9.13
CA LYS A 412 -2.60 -25.90 10.12
C LYS A 412 -3.85 -25.14 9.67
N LEU A 413 -5.01 -25.72 9.94
CA LEU A 413 -6.33 -25.11 9.67
C LEU A 413 -6.85 -24.31 10.87
N VAL A 414 -5.99 -23.48 11.47
CA VAL A 414 -6.34 -22.66 12.64
C VAL A 414 -6.04 -21.21 12.32
N LYS A 415 -7.07 -20.43 11.95
CA LYS A 415 -6.94 -18.99 11.71
C LYS A 415 -8.21 -18.26 12.14
N ARG A 416 -8.05 -17.02 12.61
CA ARG A 416 -9.16 -16.12 12.94
C ARG A 416 -9.17 -14.96 11.96
N VAL A 417 -10.25 -14.79 11.23
CA VAL A 417 -10.35 -13.82 10.12
C VAL A 417 -11.34 -12.73 10.49
N LEU A 418 -10.94 -11.47 10.30
CA LEU A 418 -11.84 -10.33 10.39
C LEU A 418 -12.20 -9.85 8.98
N HIS A 419 -13.43 -10.11 8.56
CA HIS A 419 -13.95 -9.65 7.28
C HIS A 419 -15.00 -8.56 7.51
N VAL A 420 -14.68 -7.33 7.11
CA VAL A 420 -15.56 -6.16 7.28
C VAL A 420 -16.22 -5.88 5.92
N GLN A 421 -17.47 -6.30 5.75
CA GLN A 421 -18.19 -6.13 4.49
C GLN A 421 -19.18 -4.98 4.53
N SER A 422 -19.82 -4.74 5.69
CA SER A 422 -20.72 -3.60 5.86
C SER A 422 -19.98 -2.27 5.93
N ILE A 423 -20.56 -1.23 5.32
CA ILE A 423 -20.14 0.16 5.58
C ILE A 423 -20.62 0.54 6.99
N SER A 424 -19.71 1.08 7.80
CA SER A 424 -19.95 1.36 9.22
C SER A 424 -19.08 2.52 9.71
N CYS A 425 -19.26 2.95 10.96
CA CYS A 425 -18.53 4.09 11.52
C CYS A 425 -17.22 3.72 12.23
N TRP A 426 -16.93 2.43 12.44
CA TRP A 426 -15.78 1.98 13.25
C TRP A 426 -14.54 1.66 12.41
N ALA A 427 -14.70 0.96 11.27
CA ALA A 427 -13.61 0.57 10.39
C ALA A 427 -14.09 0.50 8.92
N PRO A 428 -13.18 0.74 7.94
CA PRO A 428 -13.54 0.72 6.54
C PRO A 428 -13.95 -0.69 6.09
N SER A 429 -14.93 -0.77 5.19
CA SER A 429 -15.27 -2.00 4.49
C SER A 429 -14.18 -2.39 3.49
N CYS A 430 -14.00 -3.69 3.23
CA CYS A 430 -13.06 -4.16 2.23
C CYS A 430 -13.48 -3.68 0.82
N ILE A 431 -12.57 -3.04 0.09
CA ILE A 431 -12.83 -2.52 -1.28
C ILE A 431 -12.68 -3.60 -2.36
N GLY A 432 -12.57 -4.86 -1.95
CA GLY A 432 -12.39 -6.03 -2.80
C GLY A 432 -12.58 -7.32 -2.01
N PRO A 433 -12.45 -8.49 -2.67
CA PRO A 433 -12.76 -9.81 -2.12
C PRO A 433 -11.65 -10.34 -1.19
N TYR A 434 -11.43 -9.70 -0.04
CA TYR A 434 -10.41 -10.07 0.93
C TYR A 434 -10.85 -9.67 2.35
N SER A 435 -10.16 -10.16 3.37
CA SER A 435 -10.44 -9.80 4.77
C SER A 435 -9.53 -8.68 5.27
N GLN A 436 -9.95 -7.91 6.28
CA GLN A 436 -9.13 -6.84 6.84
C GLN A 436 -7.89 -7.37 7.55
N ALA A 437 -8.01 -8.52 8.22
CA ALA A 437 -6.89 -9.14 8.90
C ALA A 437 -7.10 -10.64 9.09
N THR A 438 -6.00 -11.37 9.22
CA THR A 438 -5.96 -12.81 9.53
C THR A 438 -4.96 -13.06 10.65
N LEU A 439 -5.46 -13.52 11.80
CA LEU A 439 -4.64 -13.95 12.94
C LEU A 439 -4.32 -15.43 12.79
N TYR A 440 -3.03 -15.75 12.89
CA TYR A 440 -2.51 -17.11 12.90
C TYR A 440 -1.43 -17.23 13.98
N GLY A 441 -1.62 -18.14 14.94
CA GLY A 441 -0.80 -18.17 16.15
C GLY A 441 -0.84 -16.80 16.86
N GLU A 442 0.34 -16.25 17.12
CA GLU A 442 0.51 -14.93 17.75
C GLU A 442 0.71 -13.79 16.73
N ILE A 443 0.52 -14.04 15.41
CA ILE A 443 0.80 -13.04 14.36
C ILE A 443 -0.48 -12.63 13.63
N LEU A 444 -0.77 -11.33 13.65
CA LEU A 444 -1.85 -10.71 12.90
C LEU A 444 -1.32 -10.16 11.58
N TYR A 445 -1.74 -10.78 10.47
CA TYR A 445 -1.47 -10.29 9.12
C TYR A 445 -2.60 -9.36 8.70
N MET A 446 -2.32 -8.06 8.61
CA MET A 446 -3.31 -7.06 8.18
C MET A 446 -3.23 -6.80 6.68
N ALA A 447 -4.39 -6.61 6.07
CA ALA A 447 -4.53 -6.12 4.71
C ALA A 447 -3.98 -4.70 4.56
N GLY A 448 -3.80 -4.27 3.32
CA GLY A 448 -3.48 -2.88 2.99
C GLY A 448 -4.52 -1.91 3.54
N GLN A 449 -4.09 -1.01 4.42
CA GLN A 449 -4.92 0.02 5.04
C GLN A 449 -4.73 1.35 4.32
N LEU A 450 -5.84 1.86 3.79
CA LEU A 450 -5.93 3.15 3.12
C LEU A 450 -6.52 4.19 4.09
N GLY A 451 -6.24 5.46 3.83
CA GLY A 451 -6.85 6.60 4.53
C GLY A 451 -8.30 6.85 4.11
N LEU A 452 -9.15 5.82 4.21
CA LEU A 452 -10.59 5.92 3.92
C LEU A 452 -11.34 6.37 5.16
N ASP A 453 -12.26 7.30 5.00
CA ASP A 453 -13.29 7.61 6.00
C ASP A 453 -14.31 6.46 6.05
N PRO A 454 -14.37 5.66 7.13
CA PRO A 454 -15.19 4.45 7.19
C PRO A 454 -16.67 4.61 6.77
N PRO A 455 -17.42 5.62 7.25
CA PRO A 455 -18.83 5.74 6.93
C PRO A 455 -19.11 6.18 5.48
N THR A 456 -18.16 6.84 4.81
CA THR A 456 -18.34 7.31 3.42
C THR A 456 -17.54 6.51 2.39
N MET A 457 -16.55 5.73 2.82
CA MET A 457 -15.62 4.97 1.98
C MET A 457 -14.87 5.85 0.96
N LYS A 458 -14.69 7.14 1.27
CA LYS A 458 -13.91 8.11 0.48
C LYS A 458 -12.54 8.32 1.09
N LEU A 459 -11.53 8.57 0.26
CA LEU A 459 -10.21 8.98 0.74
C LEU A 459 -10.29 10.34 1.44
N CYS A 460 -9.53 10.48 2.52
CA CYS A 460 -9.47 11.71 3.31
C CYS A 460 -9.02 12.91 2.46
N SER A 461 -9.80 14.00 2.52
CA SER A 461 -9.45 15.26 1.86
C SER A 461 -8.45 16.04 2.70
N GLY A 462 -7.16 15.79 2.50
CA GLY A 462 -6.10 16.52 3.21
C GLY A 462 -4.69 16.28 2.67
N GLY A 463 -4.57 15.59 1.53
CA GLY A 463 -3.28 15.19 0.99
C GLY A 463 -2.73 13.94 1.69
N PRO A 464 -1.46 13.59 1.42
CA PRO A 464 -0.91 12.29 1.78
C PRO A 464 -0.66 12.08 3.27
N THR A 465 -0.39 13.15 4.02
CA THR A 465 -0.25 13.09 5.49
C THR A 465 -1.58 12.75 6.16
N ALA A 466 -2.68 13.39 5.73
CA ALA A 466 -4.02 13.08 6.22
C ALA A 466 -4.46 11.64 5.83
N GLU A 467 -4.10 11.20 4.62
CA GLU A 467 -4.32 9.80 4.21
C GLU A 467 -3.55 8.83 5.11
N LEU A 468 -2.29 9.11 5.43
CA LEU A 468 -1.48 8.29 6.33
C LEU A 468 -2.08 8.23 7.74
N GLU A 469 -2.45 9.37 8.33
CA GLU A 469 -3.02 9.42 9.68
C GLU A 469 -4.35 8.66 9.76
N SER A 470 -5.20 8.82 8.75
CA SER A 470 -6.45 8.06 8.66
C SER A 470 -6.18 6.56 8.46
N ALA A 471 -5.16 6.18 7.69
CA ALA A 471 -4.77 4.78 7.53
C ALA A 471 -4.26 4.16 8.85
N LEU A 472 -3.53 4.93 9.66
CA LEU A 472 -3.12 4.51 11.02
C LEU A 472 -4.32 4.33 11.95
N GLN A 473 -5.29 5.26 11.92
CA GLN A 473 -6.53 5.14 12.69
C GLN A 473 -7.35 3.91 12.28
N ASN A 474 -7.48 3.67 10.97
CA ASN A 474 -8.14 2.48 10.44
C ASN A 474 -7.42 1.19 10.86
N SER A 475 -6.08 1.20 10.85
CA SER A 475 -5.27 0.08 11.32
C SER A 475 -5.49 -0.19 12.81
N GLU A 476 -5.54 0.86 13.64
CA GLU A 476 -5.81 0.73 15.08
C GLU A 476 -7.21 0.18 15.36
N ALA A 477 -8.23 0.64 14.62
CA ALA A 477 -9.58 0.10 14.74
C ALA A 477 -9.64 -1.41 14.42
N VAL A 478 -8.92 -1.85 13.39
CA VAL A 478 -8.80 -3.27 13.03
C VAL A 478 -8.01 -4.04 14.09
N ALA A 479 -6.92 -3.49 14.61
CA ALA A 479 -6.11 -4.10 15.67
C ALA A 479 -6.92 -4.33 16.96
N ASN A 480 -7.74 -3.35 17.36
CA ASN A 480 -8.58 -3.42 18.55
C ASN A 480 -9.61 -4.57 18.48
N ALA A 481 -10.04 -4.98 17.28
CA ALA A 481 -10.90 -6.16 17.11
C ALA A 481 -10.22 -7.48 17.49
N PHE A 482 -8.89 -7.49 17.64
CA PHE A 482 -8.08 -8.61 18.11
C PHE A 482 -7.50 -8.37 19.51
N SER A 483 -7.99 -7.37 20.26
CA SER A 483 -7.49 -6.99 21.58
C SER A 483 -6.01 -6.59 21.59
N CYS A 484 -5.53 -6.00 20.49
CA CYS A 484 -4.17 -5.48 20.35
C CYS A 484 -4.19 -4.04 19.81
N SER A 485 -3.05 -3.36 19.86
CA SER A 485 -2.90 -1.99 19.36
C SER A 485 -1.66 -1.89 18.47
N ILE A 486 -1.76 -1.15 17.38
CA ILE A 486 -0.60 -0.90 16.51
C ILE A 486 0.54 -0.26 17.31
N TYR A 487 0.24 0.57 18.30
CA TYR A 487 1.23 1.30 19.11
C TYR A 487 2.03 0.43 20.10
N THR A 488 1.59 -0.80 20.35
CA THR A 488 2.22 -1.71 21.33
C THR A 488 2.59 -3.07 20.74
N SER A 489 1.97 -3.46 19.63
CA SER A 489 2.08 -4.80 19.06
C SER A 489 2.77 -4.85 17.69
N ALA A 490 3.08 -3.73 17.05
CA ALA A 490 3.61 -3.77 15.69
C ALA A 490 5.02 -4.36 15.61
N ILE A 491 5.24 -5.20 14.59
CA ILE A 491 6.51 -5.84 14.26
C ILE A 491 7.15 -5.18 13.04
N HIS A 492 6.31 -4.90 12.03
CA HIS A 492 6.73 -4.39 10.73
C HIS A 492 5.65 -3.51 10.12
N PHE A 493 6.06 -2.39 9.54
CA PHE A 493 5.24 -1.59 8.61
C PHE A 493 5.84 -1.63 7.22
N LEU A 494 5.00 -2.00 6.26
CA LEU A 494 5.27 -1.77 4.86
C LEU A 494 4.43 -0.58 4.40
N VAL A 495 5.10 0.52 4.03
CA VAL A 495 4.48 1.78 3.61
C VAL A 495 4.63 1.91 2.10
N TYR A 496 3.53 1.81 1.37
CA TYR A 496 3.51 2.04 -0.06
C TYR A 496 3.26 3.52 -0.35
N CYS A 497 4.15 4.12 -1.14
CA CYS A 497 4.10 5.52 -1.53
C CYS A 497 3.87 5.62 -3.04
N SER A 498 2.83 6.35 -3.45
CA SER A 498 2.56 6.59 -4.87
C SER A 498 3.64 7.46 -5.52
N THR A 499 3.99 7.18 -6.77
CA THR A 499 4.84 8.07 -7.59
C THR A 499 4.24 9.47 -7.84
N HIS A 500 2.97 9.66 -7.49
CA HIS A 500 2.31 10.95 -7.54
C HIS A 500 2.70 11.89 -6.39
N LEU A 501 3.45 11.40 -5.39
CA LEU A 501 3.97 12.22 -4.31
C LEU A 501 5.12 13.12 -4.78
N THR A 502 5.07 14.38 -4.36
CA THR A 502 6.23 15.29 -4.48
C THR A 502 7.30 14.96 -3.45
N SER A 503 8.52 15.46 -3.63
CA SER A 503 9.65 15.30 -2.70
C SER A 503 9.31 15.78 -1.28
N ASP A 504 8.71 16.97 -1.19
CA ASP A 504 8.26 17.58 0.08
C ASP A 504 7.22 16.66 0.76
N GLU A 505 6.22 16.19 0.00
CA GLU A 505 5.17 15.31 0.52
C GLU A 505 5.70 13.95 1.00
N LYS A 506 6.76 13.40 0.39
CA LYS A 506 7.38 12.15 0.86
C LYS A 506 8.06 12.36 2.21
N GLU A 507 8.74 13.48 2.38
CA GLU A 507 9.39 13.82 3.64
C GLU A 507 8.35 14.11 4.72
N GLU A 508 7.29 14.84 4.39
CA GLU A 508 6.14 15.03 5.27
C GLU A 508 5.52 13.70 5.71
N VAL A 509 5.30 12.74 4.79
CA VAL A 509 4.80 11.40 5.14
C VAL A 509 5.73 10.68 6.11
N LYS A 510 7.05 10.73 5.90
CA LYS A 510 8.04 10.14 6.81
C LYS A 510 8.02 10.80 8.19
N GLN A 511 7.99 12.13 8.23
CA GLN A 511 7.94 12.90 9.46
C GLN A 511 6.62 12.68 10.22
N THR A 512 5.49 12.61 9.52
CA THR A 512 4.19 12.28 10.10
C THR A 512 4.20 10.87 10.67
N LEU A 513 4.75 9.86 9.98
CA LEU A 513 4.88 8.53 10.58
C LEU A 513 5.76 8.55 11.83
N GLN A 514 6.87 9.29 11.80
CA GLN A 514 7.76 9.44 12.96
C GLN A 514 7.06 10.10 14.16
N SER A 515 6.36 11.21 13.94
CA SER A 515 5.73 12.02 14.99
C SER A 515 4.38 11.48 15.46
N SER A 516 3.50 11.08 14.54
CA SER A 516 2.14 10.60 14.85
C SER A 516 2.14 9.15 15.34
N TYR A 517 3.14 8.36 14.98
CA TYR A 517 3.24 6.96 15.38
C TYR A 517 4.49 6.67 16.24
N ILE A 518 5.71 6.85 15.70
CA ILE A 518 6.93 6.37 16.36
C ILE A 518 7.16 7.02 17.73
N THR A 519 6.89 8.32 17.87
CA THR A 519 7.04 9.04 19.16
C THR A 519 6.04 8.57 20.23
N ARG A 520 4.94 7.92 19.82
CA ARG A 520 3.88 7.44 20.73
C ARG A 520 3.98 5.94 21.01
N LEU A 521 4.98 5.26 20.47
CA LEU A 521 5.19 3.84 20.68
C LEU A 521 5.53 3.57 22.15
N ASP A 522 4.82 2.61 22.74
CA ASP A 522 5.19 2.06 24.03
C ASP A 522 5.98 0.75 23.80
N CYS A 523 7.30 0.90 23.80
CA CYS A 523 8.23 -0.22 23.61
C CYS A 523 8.43 -1.05 24.90
N SER A 524 7.72 -0.77 26.00
CA SER A 524 7.88 -1.53 27.25
C SER A 524 7.56 -3.02 27.07
N LYS A 525 6.64 -3.36 26.16
CA LYS A 525 6.25 -4.75 25.86
C LYS A 525 7.11 -5.45 24.81
N THR A 526 7.66 -4.70 23.84
CA THR A 526 8.37 -5.27 22.68
C THR A 526 9.89 -5.08 22.73
N GLY A 527 10.40 -4.18 23.57
CA GLY A 527 11.84 -3.95 23.78
C GLY A 527 12.58 -3.18 22.68
N SER A 528 11.99 -2.96 21.50
CA SER A 528 12.59 -2.19 20.39
C SER A 528 11.54 -1.63 19.42
N TYR A 529 11.96 -0.76 18.49
CA TYR A 529 11.07 -0.14 17.50
C TYR A 529 10.75 -1.10 16.33
N PRO A 530 9.51 -1.09 15.80
CA PRO A 530 9.14 -1.89 14.65
C PRO A 530 9.94 -1.48 13.42
N THR A 531 10.25 -2.45 12.57
CA THR A 531 10.89 -2.19 11.26
C THR A 531 9.93 -1.46 10.31
N VAL A 532 10.42 -0.50 9.53
CA VAL A 532 9.62 0.25 8.55
C VAL A 532 10.29 0.21 7.18
N LEU A 533 9.56 -0.29 6.18
CA LEU A 533 10.02 -0.31 4.79
C LEU A 533 9.10 0.57 3.93
N TYR A 534 9.71 1.53 3.21
CA TYR A 534 9.02 2.35 2.22
C TYR A 534 9.21 1.75 0.83
N VAL A 535 8.10 1.55 0.10
CA VAL A 535 8.11 1.04 -1.28
C VAL A 535 7.43 2.04 -2.19
N PHE A 536 8.13 2.50 -3.22
CA PHE A 536 7.56 3.39 -4.23
C PHE A 536 6.86 2.58 -5.32
N ALA A 537 5.56 2.80 -5.43
CA ALA A 537 4.67 2.15 -6.36
C ALA A 537 4.11 3.19 -7.35
N PRO A 538 3.98 2.87 -8.66
CA PRO A 538 3.34 3.75 -9.62
C PRO A 538 1.99 4.32 -9.16
N ASP A 539 1.12 3.49 -8.59
CA ASP A 539 -0.24 3.85 -8.18
C ASP A 539 -0.75 2.90 -7.09
N LEU A 540 -1.76 3.35 -6.34
CA LEU A 540 -2.36 2.59 -5.23
C LEU A 540 -3.88 2.47 -5.44
N PRO A 541 -4.57 1.53 -4.76
CA PRO A 541 -6.01 1.40 -4.90
C PRO A 541 -6.74 2.72 -4.62
N LYS A 542 -7.83 2.95 -5.35
CA LYS A 542 -8.61 4.22 -5.32
C LYS A 542 -7.82 5.48 -5.72
N GLY A 543 -6.58 5.35 -6.21
CA GLY A 543 -5.70 6.48 -6.50
C GLY A 543 -5.16 7.14 -5.22
N ALA A 544 -5.09 6.39 -4.12
CA ALA A 544 -4.47 6.85 -2.89
C ALA A 544 -3.00 7.20 -3.10
N ARG A 545 -2.49 8.09 -2.24
CA ARG A 545 -1.08 8.48 -2.24
C ARG A 545 -0.24 7.64 -1.28
N VAL A 546 -0.85 7.14 -0.22
CA VAL A 546 -0.20 6.30 0.79
C VAL A 546 -1.10 5.12 1.19
N GLU A 547 -0.52 3.93 1.29
CA GLU A 547 -1.13 2.74 1.89
C GLU A 547 -0.16 2.16 2.92
N ILE A 548 -0.65 1.74 4.08
CA ILE A 548 0.17 1.06 5.09
C ILE A 548 -0.29 -0.37 5.29
N LYS A 549 0.68 -1.27 5.47
CA LYS A 549 0.43 -2.66 5.81
C LYS A 549 1.20 -3.03 7.07
N PRO A 550 0.54 -3.02 8.24
CA PRO A 550 1.13 -3.48 9.49
C PRO A 550 1.12 -5.01 9.62
N ILE A 551 2.09 -5.54 10.36
CA ILE A 551 2.09 -6.91 10.90
C ILE A 551 2.24 -6.77 12.41
N LEU A 552 1.35 -7.38 13.18
CA LEU A 552 1.30 -7.24 14.64
C LEU A 552 1.54 -8.58 15.35
N TYR A 553 2.13 -8.50 16.54
CA TYR A 553 2.23 -9.57 17.51
C TYR A 553 1.08 -9.47 18.52
N VAL A 554 0.27 -10.50 18.62
CA VAL A 554 -0.88 -10.60 19.54
C VAL A 554 -0.49 -11.59 20.64
N PRO A 555 -0.18 -11.12 21.86
CA PRO A 555 0.09 -12.00 22.99
C PRO A 555 -1.14 -12.86 23.28
N THR A 556 -0.94 -14.15 23.52
CA THR A 556 -2.01 -15.02 24.04
C THR A 556 -2.01 -14.96 25.57
N ASP A 557 -3.16 -14.71 26.20
CA ASP A 557 -3.35 -14.74 27.67
C ASP A 557 -3.20 -16.15 28.29
N ASP A 558 -2.77 -17.13 27.49
CA ASP A 558 -2.57 -18.50 27.92
C ASP A 558 -1.10 -18.73 28.30
N ASP A 559 -0.74 -18.35 29.53
CA ASP A 559 0.52 -18.74 30.21
C ASP A 559 0.62 -20.27 30.45
N GLY A 560 -0.26 -21.09 29.84
CA GLY A 560 -0.50 -22.49 30.18
C GLY A 560 -0.15 -23.54 29.11
N VAL A 561 0.26 -23.18 27.89
CA VAL A 561 0.65 -24.19 26.89
C VAL A 561 2.15 -24.50 27.01
N THR A 562 2.42 -25.69 27.54
CA THR A 562 3.73 -26.34 27.56
C THR A 562 4.47 -26.14 26.24
N THR A 563 5.67 -25.56 26.33
CA THR A 563 6.73 -25.65 25.32
C THR A 563 6.73 -27.04 24.68
N GLU A 564 6.26 -27.15 23.44
CA GLU A 564 6.57 -28.30 22.60
C GLU A 564 8.11 -28.40 22.59
N GLU A 565 8.59 -29.60 22.94
CA GLU A 565 10.01 -29.92 23.07
C GLU A 565 10.81 -29.35 21.90
N MET A 566 11.86 -28.57 22.20
CA MET A 566 12.91 -28.25 21.24
C MET A 566 13.49 -29.57 20.73
N TYR A 567 12.99 -30.08 19.61
CA TYR A 567 13.76 -30.99 18.77
C TYR A 567 15.11 -30.31 18.51
N ALA A 568 16.19 -31.09 18.50
CA ALA A 568 17.52 -30.58 18.18
C ALA A 568 17.53 -29.96 16.76
N VAL A 569 17.24 -28.66 16.67
CA VAL A 569 17.31 -27.90 15.43
C VAL A 569 18.80 -27.63 15.19
N LEU A 570 19.30 -28.09 14.04
CA LEU A 570 20.63 -27.73 13.56
C LEU A 570 20.66 -26.20 13.35
N GLN A 571 21.31 -25.49 14.26
CA GLN A 571 21.51 -24.05 14.12
C GLN A 571 22.48 -23.77 12.96
N PRO A 572 22.32 -22.64 12.24
CA PRO A 572 23.24 -22.24 11.21
C PRO A 572 24.65 -22.08 11.80
N VAL A 573 25.68 -22.52 11.07
CA VAL A 573 27.08 -22.34 11.48
C VAL A 573 27.81 -21.59 10.38
N LEU A 574 28.35 -20.42 10.72
CA LEU A 574 29.22 -19.66 9.80
C LEU A 574 30.60 -20.34 9.74
N GLY A 575 30.91 -20.98 8.60
CA GLY A 575 32.22 -21.64 8.37
C GLY A 575 33.40 -20.68 8.17
N GLU A 576 34.64 -21.22 8.14
CA GLU A 576 35.89 -20.45 8.01
C GLU A 576 35.98 -19.57 6.75
N ALA A 577 35.32 -19.92 5.65
CA ALA A 577 35.29 -19.09 4.45
C ALA A 577 34.55 -17.75 4.65
N TRP A 578 33.65 -17.69 5.64
CA TRP A 578 32.77 -16.55 5.90
C TRP A 578 33.24 -15.66 7.07
N SER A 579 34.17 -16.13 7.90
CA SER A 579 34.84 -15.29 8.90
C SER A 579 35.63 -14.15 8.26
N HIS A 580 36.15 -14.36 7.04
CA HIS A 580 36.76 -13.31 6.21
C HIS A 580 35.77 -12.21 5.80
N TRP A 581 34.50 -12.55 5.55
CA TRP A 581 33.44 -11.55 5.28
C TRP A 581 33.07 -10.78 6.55
N SER A 582 32.97 -11.47 7.69
CA SER A 582 32.73 -10.82 8.98
C SER A 582 33.84 -9.83 9.36
N ALA A 583 35.10 -10.14 9.03
CA ALA A 583 36.24 -9.23 9.24
C ALA A 583 36.28 -8.08 8.23
N ARG A 584 35.83 -8.31 6.98
CA ARG A 584 35.87 -7.30 5.90
C ARG A 584 34.73 -6.27 6.00
N TYR A 585 33.59 -6.64 6.57
CA TYR A 585 32.37 -5.82 6.57
C TYR A 585 31.71 -5.67 7.94
N SER A 586 32.45 -5.89 9.04
CA SER A 586 31.96 -5.68 10.41
C SER A 586 31.27 -4.32 10.57
N ASP A 587 31.90 -3.28 10.03
CA ASP A 587 31.48 -1.89 10.19
C ASP A 587 30.23 -1.54 9.36
N LEU A 588 29.88 -2.36 8.37
CA LEU A 588 28.70 -2.16 7.53
C LEU A 588 27.44 -2.78 8.14
N HIS A 589 27.56 -3.77 9.03
CA HIS A 589 26.40 -4.47 9.58
C HIS A 589 25.45 -3.54 10.34
N GLU A 590 25.98 -2.72 11.26
CA GLU A 590 25.15 -1.79 12.06
C GLU A 590 24.54 -0.65 11.23
N SER A 591 25.18 -0.27 10.12
CA SER A 591 24.72 0.85 9.29
C SER A 591 23.66 0.47 8.25
N CYS A 592 23.52 -0.82 7.93
CA CYS A 592 22.61 -1.30 6.89
C CYS A 592 21.46 -2.19 7.39
N CYS A 593 21.52 -2.68 8.63
CA CYS A 593 20.53 -3.61 9.18
C CYS A 593 19.65 -2.94 10.25
N GLN A 594 18.33 -3.11 10.14
CA GLN A 594 17.36 -2.87 11.20
C GLN A 594 16.77 -4.19 11.62
N ILE A 595 16.86 -4.53 12.92
CA ILE A 595 16.38 -5.81 13.45
C ILE A 595 15.43 -5.50 14.62
N HIS A 596 14.29 -6.17 14.64
CA HIS A 596 13.29 -6.06 15.68
C HIS A 596 12.93 -7.47 16.19
N THR A 597 13.17 -7.72 17.47
CA THR A 597 12.94 -9.03 18.10
C THR A 597 11.93 -8.91 19.23
N ILE A 598 10.95 -9.82 19.29
CA ILE A 598 9.92 -9.90 20.34
C ILE A 598 10.08 -11.22 21.09
N GLY A 599 10.30 -11.12 22.41
CA GLY A 599 10.36 -12.28 23.32
C GLY A 599 11.40 -13.34 22.96
N GLY A 600 12.42 -13.00 22.15
CA GLY A 600 13.39 -13.95 21.60
C GLY A 600 12.84 -14.96 20.59
N LYS A 601 11.55 -14.89 20.23
CA LYS A 601 10.85 -15.89 19.40
C LYS A 601 10.52 -15.40 18.00
N VAL A 602 10.31 -14.10 17.83
CA VAL A 602 9.90 -13.49 16.55
C VAL A 602 10.88 -12.40 16.20
N CYS A 603 11.35 -12.40 14.95
CA CYS A 603 12.31 -11.43 14.43
C CYS A 603 11.81 -10.88 13.10
N SER A 604 11.85 -9.56 12.94
CA SER A 604 11.78 -8.87 11.65
C SER A 604 13.12 -8.19 11.37
N ALA A 605 13.65 -8.38 10.18
CA ALA A 605 14.91 -7.77 9.76
C ALA A 605 14.76 -7.08 8.41
N LEU A 606 15.36 -5.90 8.30
CA LEU A 606 15.46 -5.13 7.07
C LEU A 606 16.94 -4.83 6.81
N VAL A 607 17.44 -5.25 5.65
CA VAL A 607 18.80 -4.93 5.18
C VAL A 607 18.70 -3.97 4.00
N SER A 608 19.24 -2.76 4.17
CA SER A 608 19.19 -1.69 3.18
C SER A 608 20.56 -1.47 2.54
N ILE A 609 20.68 -1.75 1.24
CA ILE A 609 21.90 -1.52 0.47
C ILE A 609 21.76 -0.19 -0.28
N THR A 610 22.36 0.88 0.24
CA THR A 610 22.46 2.17 -0.47
C THR A 610 23.56 2.15 -1.53
N ASN A 611 23.60 3.15 -2.41
CA ASN A 611 24.69 3.30 -3.39
C ASN A 611 26.07 3.39 -2.72
N ASP A 612 26.16 4.04 -1.56
CA ASP A 612 27.41 4.13 -0.80
C ASP A 612 27.84 2.76 -0.28
N ILE A 613 26.91 1.99 0.28
CA ILE A 613 27.19 0.63 0.77
C ILE A 613 27.56 -0.28 -0.41
N ALA A 614 26.81 -0.22 -1.51
CA ALA A 614 27.10 -0.95 -2.74
C ALA A 614 28.51 -0.65 -3.27
N SER A 615 28.92 0.63 -3.29
CA SER A 615 30.27 1.02 -3.74
C SER A 615 31.39 0.41 -2.88
N LYS A 616 31.17 0.32 -1.56
CA LYS A 616 32.13 -0.30 -0.63
C LYS A 616 32.21 -1.81 -0.86
N ILE A 617 31.07 -2.48 -1.05
CA ILE A 617 30.99 -3.92 -1.37
C ILE A 617 31.70 -4.20 -2.70
N CYS A 618 31.44 -3.38 -3.72
CA CYS A 618 31.88 -3.57 -5.09
C CYS A 618 33.29 -3.01 -5.40
N SER A 619 34.02 -2.50 -4.41
CA SER A 619 35.33 -1.83 -4.55
C SER A 619 36.41 -2.63 -5.32
N THR A 620 36.22 -3.94 -5.49
CA THR A 620 37.12 -4.85 -6.23
C THR A 620 36.52 -5.43 -7.53
N ALA A 621 35.30 -5.06 -7.90
CA ALA A 621 34.55 -5.66 -9.02
C ALA A 621 34.43 -4.69 -10.23
N GLY A 622 34.96 -5.10 -11.38
CA GLY A 622 35.05 -4.25 -12.58
C GLY A 622 33.84 -4.27 -13.54
N GLN A 623 32.98 -5.30 -13.50
CA GLN A 623 31.81 -5.43 -14.39
C GLN A 623 30.48 -5.46 -13.61
N PRO A 624 29.36 -4.94 -14.17
CA PRO A 624 28.06 -4.86 -13.49
C PRO A 624 27.51 -6.20 -12.97
N GLU A 625 27.71 -7.30 -13.69
CA GLU A 625 27.27 -8.63 -13.25
C GLU A 625 28.06 -9.11 -12.01
N GLU A 626 29.37 -8.86 -11.97
CA GLU A 626 30.22 -9.21 -10.82
C GLU A 626 29.90 -8.33 -9.60
N GLN A 627 29.53 -7.06 -9.83
CA GLN A 627 29.02 -6.19 -8.78
C GLN A 627 27.72 -6.74 -8.16
N MET A 628 26.77 -7.18 -9.00
CA MET A 628 25.53 -7.80 -8.55
C MET A 628 25.77 -9.09 -7.75
N LYS A 629 26.69 -9.95 -8.22
CA LYS A 629 27.09 -11.16 -7.47
C LYS A 629 27.69 -10.81 -6.11
N ALA A 630 28.52 -9.78 -6.01
CA ALA A 630 29.09 -9.34 -4.74
C ALA A 630 28.01 -8.85 -3.75
N ILE A 631 27.04 -8.06 -4.24
CA ILE A 631 25.93 -7.55 -3.43
C ILE A 631 25.03 -8.69 -2.95
N THR A 632 24.64 -9.61 -3.84
CA THR A 632 23.76 -10.74 -3.49
C THR A 632 24.42 -11.69 -2.48
N ARG A 633 25.72 -11.99 -2.62
CA ARG A 633 26.50 -12.73 -1.61
C ARG A 633 26.56 -12.01 -0.27
N PHE A 634 26.76 -10.69 -0.28
CA PHE A 634 26.72 -9.89 0.95
C PHE A 634 25.35 -9.98 1.63
N CYS A 635 24.24 -9.86 0.89
CA CYS A 635 22.89 -10.00 1.43
C CYS A 635 22.64 -11.39 2.02
N ALA A 636 23.05 -12.46 1.33
CA ALA A 636 22.93 -13.83 1.83
C ALA A 636 23.73 -14.03 3.13
N PHE A 637 24.95 -13.48 3.21
CA PHE A 637 25.76 -13.47 4.42
C PHE A 637 25.08 -12.73 5.57
N GLN A 638 24.54 -11.52 5.33
CA GLN A 638 23.87 -10.76 6.38
C GLN A 638 22.66 -11.50 6.93
N LEU A 639 21.88 -12.16 6.08
CA LEU A 639 20.79 -13.01 6.51
C LEU A 639 21.28 -14.16 7.40
N ALA A 640 22.32 -14.88 6.99
CA ALA A 640 22.90 -15.96 7.77
C ALA A 640 23.37 -15.48 9.15
N LYS A 641 24.05 -14.33 9.19
CA LYS A 641 24.50 -13.70 10.43
C LYS A 641 23.34 -13.34 11.35
N ILE A 642 22.28 -12.74 10.83
CA ILE A 642 21.08 -12.38 11.61
C ILE A 642 20.45 -13.62 12.25
N LEU A 643 20.36 -14.74 11.51
CA LEU A 643 19.84 -16.00 12.05
C LEU A 643 20.73 -16.53 13.18
N VAL A 644 22.06 -16.57 12.97
CA VAL A 644 23.03 -17.05 13.97
C VAL A 644 22.99 -16.21 15.24
N ASP A 645 23.11 -14.89 15.11
CA ASP A 645 23.20 -13.95 16.24
C ASP A 645 21.92 -13.97 17.09
N ASN A 646 20.78 -14.37 16.51
CA ASN A 646 19.48 -14.45 17.19
C ASN A 646 19.00 -15.90 17.43
N GLN A 647 19.86 -16.91 17.25
CA GLN A 647 19.57 -18.33 17.51
C GLN A 647 18.40 -18.91 16.69
N PHE A 648 18.14 -18.38 15.49
CA PHE A 648 17.15 -18.89 14.55
C PHE A 648 17.74 -19.89 13.55
N SER A 649 16.90 -20.76 13.02
CA SER A 649 17.25 -21.66 11.91
C SER A 649 16.72 -21.13 10.58
N TRP A 650 17.24 -21.65 9.46
CA TRP A 650 16.69 -21.35 8.13
C TRP A 650 15.21 -21.74 8.00
N ASP A 651 14.79 -22.83 8.66
CA ASP A 651 13.40 -23.29 8.70
C ASP A 651 12.47 -22.32 9.46
N SER A 652 13.04 -21.40 10.24
CA SER A 652 12.30 -20.36 10.99
C SER A 652 11.88 -19.17 10.10
N ILE A 653 12.44 -19.03 8.89
CA ILE A 653 12.09 -17.94 7.98
C ILE A 653 10.70 -18.21 7.39
N THR A 654 9.76 -17.31 7.67
CA THR A 654 8.39 -17.38 7.16
C THR A 654 8.22 -16.61 5.85
N MET A 655 8.90 -15.47 5.71
CA MET A 655 8.88 -14.61 4.52
C MET A 655 10.27 -14.03 4.27
N LEU A 656 10.78 -14.18 3.04
CA LEU A 656 12.03 -13.56 2.59
C LEU A 656 11.80 -12.87 1.25
N ARG A 657 11.96 -11.54 1.22
CA ARG A 657 11.76 -10.71 0.04
C ARG A 657 12.97 -9.84 -0.24
N PHE A 658 13.40 -9.82 -1.49
CA PHE A 658 14.40 -8.89 -2.01
C PHE A 658 13.71 -7.84 -2.86
N TYR A 659 13.72 -6.60 -2.38
CA TYR A 659 13.23 -5.45 -3.13
C TYR A 659 14.37 -4.88 -3.96
N TYR A 660 14.14 -4.65 -5.25
CA TYR A 660 15.16 -4.15 -6.18
C TYR A 660 14.62 -3.08 -7.12
N SER A 661 15.49 -2.18 -7.56
CA SER A 661 15.14 -1.14 -8.53
C SER A 661 15.14 -1.66 -9.96
N VAL A 662 14.09 -1.33 -10.72
CA VAL A 662 13.98 -1.64 -12.17
C VAL A 662 14.67 -0.63 -13.09
N GLU A 663 15.33 0.41 -12.55
CA GLU A 663 15.94 1.46 -13.36
C GLU A 663 17.28 1.08 -14.01
N HIS A 664 17.97 0.08 -13.47
CA HIS A 664 19.18 -0.47 -14.06
C HIS A 664 18.81 -1.62 -15.01
N PRO A 665 19.48 -1.79 -16.15
CA PRO A 665 19.13 -2.76 -17.20
C PRO A 665 19.45 -4.22 -16.81
N VAL A 666 19.37 -4.57 -15.54
CA VAL A 666 19.53 -5.94 -15.06
C VAL A 666 18.15 -6.59 -15.05
N ALA A 667 17.94 -7.58 -15.92
CA ALA A 667 16.70 -8.34 -15.95
C ALA A 667 16.46 -9.05 -14.60
N ALA A 668 15.18 -9.22 -14.22
CA ALA A 668 14.81 -9.93 -12.99
C ALA A 668 15.45 -11.33 -12.92
N ASP A 669 15.58 -12.00 -14.06
CA ASP A 669 16.22 -13.32 -14.19
C ASP A 669 17.71 -13.29 -13.80
N THR A 670 18.42 -12.21 -14.12
CA THR A 670 19.83 -12.05 -13.72
C THR A 670 19.95 -11.86 -12.21
N ILE A 671 19.05 -11.06 -11.60
CA ILE A 671 19.03 -10.88 -10.14
C ILE A 671 18.66 -12.20 -9.44
N SER A 672 17.64 -12.89 -9.96
CA SER A 672 17.20 -14.18 -9.44
C SER A 672 18.33 -15.20 -9.49
N ARG A 673 19.03 -15.32 -10.62
CA ARG A 673 20.18 -16.22 -10.78
C ARG A 673 21.33 -15.87 -9.83
N ALA A 674 21.66 -14.58 -9.67
CA ALA A 674 22.71 -14.15 -8.75
C ALA A 674 22.40 -14.52 -7.29
N PHE A 675 21.16 -14.35 -6.84
CA PHE A 675 20.75 -14.82 -5.51
C PHE A 675 20.77 -16.35 -5.39
N SER A 676 20.33 -17.08 -6.43
CA SER A 676 20.37 -18.54 -6.43
C SER A 676 21.80 -19.07 -6.30
N GLU A 677 22.75 -18.47 -7.02
CA GLU A 677 24.19 -18.76 -6.90
C GLU A 677 24.69 -18.43 -5.49
N ALA A 678 24.39 -17.23 -4.97
CA ALA A 678 24.82 -16.81 -3.63
C ALA A 678 24.32 -17.75 -2.52
N PHE A 679 23.10 -18.26 -2.65
CA PHE A 679 22.53 -19.19 -1.69
C PHE A 679 22.98 -20.64 -1.88
N ALA A 680 23.33 -21.05 -3.09
CA ALA A 680 23.99 -22.33 -3.33
C ALA A 680 25.37 -22.33 -2.66
N ASP A 681 26.17 -21.26 -2.84
CA ASP A 681 27.46 -21.06 -2.18
C ASP A 681 27.30 -21.16 -0.64
N LEU A 682 26.22 -20.59 -0.09
CA LEU A 682 25.93 -20.63 1.34
C LEU A 682 25.53 -22.03 1.83
N ALA A 683 24.74 -22.77 1.04
CA ALA A 683 24.29 -24.12 1.40
C ALA A 683 25.45 -25.15 1.38
N GLU A 684 26.47 -24.95 0.54
CA GLU A 684 27.69 -25.76 0.58
C GLU A 684 28.46 -25.58 1.90
N ALA A 685 28.47 -24.37 2.44
CA ALA A 685 29.13 -24.03 3.69
C ALA A 685 28.29 -24.37 4.95
N ASP A 686 26.97 -24.27 4.85
CA ASP A 686 26.01 -24.50 5.94
C ASP A 686 25.01 -25.61 5.58
N ARG A 687 25.27 -26.82 6.09
CA ARG A 687 24.44 -28.01 5.85
C ARG A 687 23.01 -27.90 6.43
N SER A 688 22.72 -26.89 7.24
CA SER A 688 21.36 -26.65 7.74
C SER A 688 20.47 -25.99 6.68
N LEU A 689 21.03 -25.31 5.68
CA LEU A 689 20.30 -24.73 4.55
C LEU A 689 20.06 -25.79 3.46
N LYS A 690 18.80 -26.01 3.09
CA LYS A 690 18.41 -26.94 2.00
C LYS A 690 17.88 -26.17 0.80
N THR A 691 18.63 -26.13 -0.29
CA THR A 691 18.21 -25.50 -1.56
C THR A 691 17.54 -26.55 -2.45
N GLY A 692 16.20 -26.57 -2.46
CA GLY A 692 15.39 -27.59 -3.17
C GLY A 692 15.18 -27.35 -4.68
N GLY A 693 16.16 -26.76 -5.39
CA GLY A 693 16.03 -26.40 -6.82
C GLY A 693 15.05 -25.26 -7.15
N VAL A 694 14.15 -24.92 -6.24
CA VAL A 694 13.22 -23.78 -6.31
C VAL A 694 13.79 -22.61 -5.50
N PRO A 695 13.72 -21.35 -5.98
CA PRO A 695 14.16 -20.19 -5.21
C PRO A 695 13.45 -20.11 -3.85
N PHE A 696 14.22 -19.96 -2.76
CA PHE A 696 13.65 -19.87 -1.42
C PHE A 696 13.31 -18.43 -0.98
N TYR A 697 13.28 -17.50 -1.92
CA TYR A 697 13.03 -16.09 -1.71
C TYR A 697 12.12 -15.55 -2.81
N ASN A 698 11.49 -14.42 -2.51
CA ASN A 698 10.70 -13.64 -3.46
C ASN A 698 11.48 -12.41 -3.92
N ILE A 699 11.34 -12.02 -5.18
CA ILE A 699 11.90 -10.79 -5.72
C ILE A 699 10.78 -9.81 -6.04
N VAL A 700 10.88 -8.57 -5.58
CA VAL A 700 9.83 -7.56 -5.73
C VAL A 700 10.41 -6.32 -6.41
N PRO A 701 10.01 -6.01 -7.66
CA PRO A 701 10.49 -4.82 -8.34
C PRO A 701 9.87 -3.56 -7.74
N MET A 702 10.65 -2.52 -7.56
CA MET A 702 10.19 -1.20 -7.11
C MET A 702 10.82 -0.08 -7.94
N LEU A 703 10.21 1.10 -7.90
CA LEU A 703 10.78 2.31 -8.49
C LEU A 703 11.74 2.99 -7.50
N ILE A 704 12.74 3.69 -8.02
CA ILE A 704 13.56 4.61 -7.21
C ILE A 704 12.81 5.94 -7.10
N ASP A 705 12.91 6.57 -5.94
CA ASP A 705 12.49 7.94 -5.76
C ASP A 705 13.36 8.84 -6.68
N PRO A 706 12.76 9.59 -7.63
CA PRO A 706 13.48 10.49 -8.54
C PRO A 706 14.40 11.49 -7.82
N ASP A 707 14.08 11.85 -6.58
CA ASP A 707 14.86 12.78 -5.75
C ASP A 707 16.15 12.15 -5.22
N THR A 708 16.25 10.81 -5.24
CA THR A 708 17.47 10.05 -4.94
C THR A 708 18.45 10.05 -6.12
N VAL A 709 18.01 10.44 -7.33
CA VAL A 709 18.86 10.42 -8.53
C VAL A 709 19.84 11.60 -8.55
N TYR A 710 19.44 12.76 -8.00
CA TYR A 710 20.30 13.92 -7.80
C TYR A 710 20.14 14.48 -6.38
N PRO A 711 20.71 13.79 -5.38
CA PRO A 711 20.49 14.16 -3.99
C PRO A 711 21.05 15.57 -3.70
N VAL A 712 20.22 16.39 -3.06
CA VAL A 712 20.58 17.72 -2.55
C VAL A 712 21.05 17.58 -1.10
N ARG A 713 22.13 18.28 -0.75
CA ARG A 713 22.70 18.31 0.60
C ARG A 713 21.64 18.74 1.60
N PRO A 714 21.48 18.03 2.73
CA PRO A 714 20.43 18.31 3.72
C PRO A 714 20.35 19.78 4.15
N GLU A 715 21.51 20.39 4.39
CA GLU A 715 21.67 21.78 4.83
C GLU A 715 21.33 22.84 3.76
N CYS A 716 21.21 22.46 2.49
CA CYS A 716 20.95 23.38 1.38
C CYS A 716 19.50 23.31 0.88
N ARG A 717 18.65 22.42 1.42
CA ARG A 717 17.32 22.14 0.87
C ARG A 717 16.39 23.35 0.86
N ASP A 718 16.40 24.15 1.91
CA ASP A 718 15.55 25.36 2.04
C ASP A 718 15.99 26.50 1.09
N ASP A 719 17.28 26.52 0.74
CA ASP A 719 17.88 27.54 -0.13
C ASP A 719 17.84 27.17 -1.62
N THR A 720 17.35 25.96 -1.98
CA THR A 720 17.40 25.48 -3.36
C THR A 720 16.22 26.04 -4.18
N PRO A 721 16.46 26.73 -5.31
CA PRO A 721 15.38 27.24 -6.15
C PRO A 721 14.48 26.12 -6.69
N LYS A 722 13.16 26.22 -6.47
CA LYS A 722 12.20 25.24 -6.99
C LYS A 722 12.28 25.17 -8.51
N THR A 723 12.61 24.01 -9.07
CA THR A 723 12.69 23.80 -10.53
C THR A 723 11.34 24.08 -11.21
N ARG A 724 11.36 24.92 -12.25
CA ARG A 724 10.19 25.18 -13.12
C ARG A 724 9.92 24.02 -14.09
N PHE A 725 10.89 23.13 -14.29
CA PHE A 725 10.80 21.96 -15.16
C PHE A 725 10.73 20.70 -14.31
N LYS A 726 9.51 20.34 -13.88
CA LYS A 726 9.26 19.05 -13.23
C LYS A 726 9.01 17.98 -14.29
N PRO A 727 9.73 16.84 -14.28
CA PRO A 727 9.36 15.68 -15.09
C PRO A 727 7.90 15.33 -14.78
N MET A 728 7.10 15.04 -15.80
CA MET A 728 5.73 14.58 -15.62
C MET A 728 5.72 13.06 -15.71
N PRO A 729 5.68 12.33 -14.57
CA PRO A 729 5.68 10.87 -14.58
C PRO A 729 4.54 10.36 -15.47
N ARG A 730 4.77 9.31 -16.26
CA ARG A 730 3.89 8.78 -17.33
C ARG A 730 3.86 9.56 -18.67
N ARG A 731 4.41 10.78 -18.76
CA ARG A 731 4.51 11.55 -20.02
C ARG A 731 5.93 11.70 -20.57
N THR A 732 6.95 11.43 -19.77
CA THR A 732 8.37 11.44 -20.19
C THR A 732 8.66 10.44 -21.32
N LEU A 733 9.73 10.68 -22.06
CA LEU A 733 10.36 9.65 -22.89
C LEU A 733 10.96 8.58 -21.96
N SER A 734 10.28 7.44 -21.83
CA SER A 734 10.71 6.29 -21.02
C SER A 734 11.80 5.45 -21.72
N PRO A 735 12.62 4.68 -20.99
CA PRO A 735 13.64 3.79 -21.59
C PRO A 735 13.10 2.81 -22.63
N ARG A 736 11.92 2.23 -22.38
CA ARG A 736 11.26 1.33 -23.34
C ARG A 736 10.95 2.03 -24.67
N ARG A 737 10.35 3.21 -24.60
CA ARG A 737 10.02 4.01 -25.80
C ARG A 737 11.27 4.53 -26.50
N TRP A 738 12.32 4.84 -25.75
CA TRP A 738 13.61 5.21 -26.32
C TRP A 738 14.15 4.12 -27.25
N LYS A 739 14.15 2.86 -26.80
CA LYS A 739 14.54 1.71 -27.64
C LYS A 739 13.68 1.58 -28.91
N LEU A 740 12.37 1.82 -28.81
CA LEU A 740 11.44 1.75 -29.96
C LEU A 740 11.60 2.86 -31.00
N LEU A 741 12.38 3.91 -30.70
CA LEU A 741 12.68 4.97 -31.67
C LEU A 741 13.83 4.60 -32.60
N PHE A 742 14.52 3.49 -32.34
CA PHE A 742 15.56 2.97 -33.22
C PHE A 742 15.00 1.91 -34.17
N ASN A 743 15.47 1.91 -35.42
CA ASN A 743 15.20 0.82 -36.36
C ASN A 743 16.21 -0.35 -36.18
N GLU A 744 16.11 -1.38 -37.00
CA GLU A 744 16.97 -2.59 -36.90
C GLU A 744 18.46 -2.28 -37.10
N GLU A 745 18.81 -1.28 -37.92
CA GLU A 745 20.20 -0.83 -38.11
C GLU A 745 20.69 0.13 -37.00
N GLY A 746 19.79 0.54 -36.09
CA GLY A 746 20.09 1.44 -34.99
C GLY A 746 20.03 2.93 -35.33
N CYS A 747 19.36 3.33 -36.40
CA CYS A 747 19.06 4.73 -36.76
C CYS A 747 17.86 5.25 -35.95
N LEU A 748 17.95 6.49 -35.47
CA LEU A 748 16.97 7.13 -34.56
C LEU A 748 15.90 7.93 -35.32
N ASP A 749 14.62 7.70 -34.99
CA ASP A 749 13.52 8.63 -35.27
C ASP A 749 13.62 9.88 -34.36
N ILE A 750 14.45 10.83 -34.79
CA ILE A 750 14.66 12.09 -34.06
C ILE A 750 13.38 12.93 -33.95
N ALA A 751 12.50 12.89 -34.95
CA ALA A 751 11.24 13.64 -34.91
C ALA A 751 10.30 13.07 -33.84
N GLY A 752 10.20 11.73 -33.77
CA GLY A 752 9.49 11.01 -32.72
C GLY A 752 10.05 11.28 -31.34
N MET A 753 11.39 11.32 -31.20
CA MET A 753 12.08 11.66 -29.96
C MET A 753 11.72 13.09 -29.50
N ILE A 754 11.97 14.11 -30.33
CA ILE A 754 11.77 15.53 -29.98
C ILE A 754 10.32 15.79 -29.55
N LYS A 755 9.35 15.27 -30.32
CA LYS A 755 7.92 15.41 -30.01
C LYS A 755 7.56 14.86 -28.63
N ARG A 756 8.29 13.86 -28.14
CA ARG A 756 8.06 13.21 -26.84
C ARG A 756 8.75 13.96 -25.72
N VAL A 757 10.00 14.38 -25.94
CA VAL A 757 10.72 15.26 -25.02
C VAL A 757 9.92 16.53 -24.75
N GLN A 758 9.36 17.18 -25.78
CA GLN A 758 8.52 18.38 -25.63
C GLN A 758 7.22 18.15 -24.86
N ARG A 759 6.69 16.92 -24.83
CA ARG A 759 5.40 16.60 -24.17
C ARG A 759 5.52 16.33 -22.68
N GLY A 760 6.68 15.88 -22.21
CA GLY A 760 6.81 15.44 -20.82
C GLY A 760 8.24 15.32 -20.30
N GLY A 761 9.25 15.71 -21.07
CA GLY A 761 10.66 15.59 -20.71
C GLY A 761 11.26 14.22 -20.99
N VAL A 762 12.47 13.99 -20.46
CA VAL A 762 13.23 12.74 -20.60
C VAL A 762 13.29 12.03 -19.24
N HIS A 763 13.14 10.71 -19.23
CA HIS A 763 13.33 9.93 -18.01
C HIS A 763 14.80 10.00 -17.53
N PRO A 764 15.09 10.18 -16.22
CA PRO A 764 16.46 10.39 -15.74
C PRO A 764 17.47 9.34 -16.21
N THR A 765 17.09 8.06 -16.22
CA THR A 765 17.97 6.93 -16.57
C THR A 765 18.48 6.91 -18.01
N ILE A 766 17.79 7.54 -18.96
CA ILE A 766 18.23 7.64 -20.36
C ILE A 766 18.64 9.05 -20.75
N LYS A 767 18.68 9.97 -19.77
CA LYS A 767 18.89 11.39 -20.03
C LYS A 767 20.27 11.65 -20.65
N GLY A 768 21.30 10.93 -20.22
CA GLY A 768 22.63 10.98 -20.84
C GLY A 768 22.63 10.59 -22.32
N GLU A 769 22.08 9.41 -22.67
CA GLU A 769 22.01 8.93 -24.05
C GLU A 769 21.21 9.88 -24.96
N VAL A 770 20.07 10.37 -24.49
CA VAL A 770 19.22 11.30 -25.25
C VAL A 770 19.94 12.62 -25.49
N TRP A 771 20.72 13.11 -24.51
CA TRP A 771 21.49 14.34 -24.64
C TRP A 771 22.60 14.25 -25.70
N GLU A 772 23.24 13.09 -25.87
CA GLU A 772 24.22 12.91 -26.95
C GLU A 772 23.58 13.16 -28.34
N PHE A 773 22.32 12.77 -28.55
CA PHE A 773 21.59 13.08 -29.79
C PHE A 773 21.10 14.53 -29.85
N LEU A 774 20.52 15.04 -28.76
CA LEU A 774 20.00 16.41 -28.72
C LEU A 774 21.09 17.43 -28.97
N LEU A 775 22.30 17.24 -28.43
CA LEU A 775 23.47 18.10 -28.63
C LEU A 775 24.19 17.84 -29.96
N GLY A 776 23.78 16.81 -30.71
CA GLY A 776 24.32 16.51 -32.04
C GLY A 776 25.70 15.85 -32.00
N CYS A 777 26.00 15.13 -30.92
CA CYS A 777 27.18 14.26 -30.84
C CYS A 777 27.06 13.04 -31.75
N TYR A 778 25.82 12.61 -32.04
CA TYR A 778 25.53 11.59 -33.04
C TYR A 778 24.57 12.11 -34.09
N ASP A 779 24.79 11.68 -35.34
CA ASP A 779 23.80 11.83 -36.41
C ASP A 779 22.65 10.83 -36.15
N PRO A 780 21.38 11.26 -36.14
CA PRO A 780 20.24 10.34 -36.04
C PRO A 780 20.22 9.23 -37.09
N LYS A 781 20.84 9.45 -38.25
CA LYS A 781 20.97 8.45 -39.34
C LYS A 781 22.16 7.51 -39.17
N SER A 782 22.98 7.69 -38.13
CA SER A 782 24.09 6.78 -37.85
C SER A 782 23.57 5.43 -37.34
N THR A 783 24.29 4.36 -37.66
CA THR A 783 24.03 3.02 -37.10
C THR A 783 24.64 2.88 -35.71
N THR A 784 24.23 1.87 -34.95
CA THR A 784 24.82 1.58 -33.62
C THR A 784 26.32 1.36 -33.69
N GLU A 785 26.80 0.64 -34.71
CA GLU A 785 28.22 0.35 -34.91
C GLU A 785 29.03 1.63 -35.23
N GLN A 786 28.51 2.49 -36.12
CA GLN A 786 29.14 3.77 -36.43
C GLN A 786 29.27 4.66 -35.19
N ARG A 787 28.24 4.68 -34.33
CA ARG A 787 28.29 5.43 -33.07
C ARG A 787 29.33 4.87 -32.10
N ASN A 788 29.43 3.55 -31.98
CA ASN A 788 30.42 2.90 -31.12
C ASN A 788 31.85 3.23 -31.56
N GLN A 789 32.12 3.15 -32.87
CA GLN A 789 33.42 3.54 -33.45
C GLN A 789 33.74 5.00 -33.21
N LEU A 790 32.78 5.90 -33.47
CA LEU A 790 32.93 7.33 -33.24
C LEU A 790 33.16 7.65 -31.76
N ARG A 791 32.49 6.95 -30.84
CA ARG A 791 32.69 7.09 -29.40
C ARG A 791 34.12 6.67 -29.01
N GLN A 792 34.59 5.52 -29.46
CA GLN A 792 35.96 5.07 -29.18
C GLN A 792 37.01 6.04 -29.73
N GLN A 793 36.84 6.52 -30.97
CA GLN A 793 37.74 7.50 -31.58
C GLN A 793 37.80 8.79 -30.77
N ARG A 794 36.64 9.33 -30.37
CA ARG A 794 36.54 10.55 -29.57
C ARG A 794 37.14 10.41 -28.18
N ARG A 795 36.99 9.25 -27.53
CA ARG A 795 37.64 8.97 -26.25
C ARG A 795 39.16 8.98 -26.39
N LEU A 796 39.70 8.33 -27.42
CA LEU A 796 41.14 8.35 -27.71
C LEU A 796 41.66 9.76 -28.03
N GLU A 797 40.88 10.54 -28.78
CA GLU A 797 41.23 11.92 -29.10
C GLU A 797 41.26 12.79 -27.86
N TYR A 798 40.23 12.71 -27.00
CA TYR A 798 40.21 13.43 -25.73
C TYR A 798 41.40 13.10 -24.83
N GLU A 799 41.77 11.82 -24.72
CA GLU A 799 42.96 11.43 -23.95
C GLU A 799 44.26 12.05 -24.48
N LYS A 800 44.40 12.18 -25.81
CA LYS A 800 45.55 12.89 -26.41
C LYS A 800 45.55 14.36 -26.04
N LEU A 801 44.37 15.01 -26.07
CA LEU A 801 44.23 16.42 -25.69
C LEU A 801 44.55 16.62 -24.20
N LYS A 802 43.99 15.77 -23.34
CA LYS A 802 44.23 15.79 -21.90
C LYS A 802 45.71 15.56 -21.56
N THR A 803 46.37 14.63 -22.27
CA THR A 803 47.81 14.38 -22.13
C THR A 803 48.64 15.61 -22.51
N LYS A 804 48.30 16.28 -23.63
CA LYS A 804 48.96 17.52 -24.05
C LYS A 804 48.78 18.64 -23.02
N CYS A 805 47.58 18.80 -22.45
CA CYS A 805 47.34 19.74 -21.35
C CYS A 805 48.16 19.38 -20.10
N ARG A 806 48.28 18.09 -19.78
CA ARG A 806 49.07 17.58 -18.65
C ARG A 806 50.58 17.83 -18.79
N GLU A 807 51.11 17.74 -20.01
CA GLU A 807 52.51 18.08 -20.31
C GLU A 807 52.80 19.57 -20.06
N MET A 808 51.82 20.44 -20.27
CA MET A 808 51.94 21.87 -19.99
C MET A 808 51.72 22.17 -18.50
N ASP A 809 50.73 21.54 -17.87
CA ASP A 809 50.48 21.64 -16.43
C ASP A 809 50.11 20.28 -15.82
N THR A 810 50.95 19.79 -14.92
CA THR A 810 50.83 18.43 -14.34
C THR A 810 49.56 18.22 -13.53
N THR A 811 48.83 19.29 -13.20
CA THR A 811 47.60 19.19 -12.43
C THR A 811 46.44 18.65 -13.25
N VAL A 812 46.46 18.79 -14.58
CA VAL A 812 45.43 18.25 -15.48
C VAL A 812 45.42 16.72 -15.45
N GLY A 813 44.30 16.15 -15.00
CA GLY A 813 44.17 14.70 -14.79
C GLY A 813 44.82 14.18 -13.51
N SER A 814 45.22 15.05 -12.59
CA SER A 814 45.80 14.63 -11.29
C SER A 814 44.75 14.33 -10.22
N GLY A 815 43.47 14.66 -10.46
CA GLY A 815 42.41 14.61 -9.45
C GLY A 815 42.39 15.82 -8.50
N ARG A 816 43.21 16.84 -8.76
CA ARG A 816 43.26 18.09 -7.99
C ARG A 816 42.67 19.26 -8.77
N VAL A 817 42.09 20.22 -8.04
CA VAL A 817 41.56 21.48 -8.57
C VAL A 817 42.44 22.61 -8.07
N ILE A 818 42.84 23.54 -8.95
CA ILE A 818 43.66 24.70 -8.59
C ILE A 818 42.80 25.94 -8.45
N THR A 819 42.92 26.65 -7.32
CA THR A 819 42.22 27.92 -7.07
C THR A 819 43.15 29.13 -6.96
N MET A 820 44.47 28.90 -6.95
CA MET A 820 45.50 29.94 -6.90
C MET A 820 46.23 30.07 -8.25
N PRO A 821 46.65 31.29 -8.65
CA PRO A 821 47.43 31.47 -9.87
C PRO A 821 48.73 30.65 -9.82
N VAL A 822 49.00 29.88 -10.88
CA VAL A 822 50.20 29.02 -11.01
C VAL A 822 51.38 29.73 -11.69
N ILE A 823 51.12 30.86 -12.35
CA ILE A 823 52.08 31.59 -13.17
C ILE A 823 51.77 33.09 -13.12
N THR A 824 52.81 33.93 -13.26
CA THR A 824 52.65 35.38 -13.44
C THR A 824 52.33 35.75 -14.89
N GLU A 825 51.91 36.99 -15.14
CA GLU A 825 51.69 37.51 -16.52
C GLU A 825 52.95 37.42 -17.40
N ASP A 826 54.14 37.50 -16.78
CA ASP A 826 55.44 37.38 -17.45
C ASP A 826 55.90 35.93 -17.65
N GLY A 827 55.06 34.94 -17.29
CA GLY A 827 55.36 33.52 -17.47
C GLY A 827 56.27 32.89 -16.41
N GLN A 828 56.45 33.54 -15.25
CA GLN A 828 57.23 32.98 -14.14
C GLN A 828 56.35 32.10 -13.24
N PRO A 829 56.79 30.90 -12.85
CA PRO A 829 56.03 30.03 -11.93
C PRO A 829 55.82 30.71 -10.57
N ILE A 830 54.63 30.54 -9.98
CA ILE A 830 54.33 31.01 -8.62
C ILE A 830 54.41 29.80 -7.68
N GLU A 831 55.31 29.83 -6.70
CA GLU A 831 55.41 28.76 -5.68
C GLU A 831 54.22 28.80 -4.72
N ASP A 832 53.63 27.63 -4.48
CA ASP A 832 52.50 27.43 -3.56
C ASP A 832 52.98 27.53 -2.10
N PRO A 833 52.48 28.48 -1.29
CA PRO A 833 52.86 28.59 0.12
C PRO A 833 52.46 27.38 0.98
N SER A 834 51.62 26.48 0.45
CA SER A 834 51.06 25.32 1.18
C SER A 834 51.81 24.00 0.98
N SER A 835 52.93 23.98 0.24
CA SER A 835 53.78 22.79 0.11
C SER A 835 54.61 22.53 1.37
N ASN A 836 53.98 22.07 2.45
CA ASN A 836 54.69 21.54 3.62
C ASN A 836 55.05 20.05 3.39
N GLY A 837 56.35 19.80 3.17
CA GLY A 837 57.09 18.65 3.70
C GLY A 837 56.71 17.24 3.24
N GLY A 838 57.16 16.84 2.05
CA GLY A 838 57.32 15.43 1.67
C GLY A 838 58.75 15.18 1.20
N ALA A 839 59.52 14.39 1.96
CA ALA A 839 60.95 14.16 1.76
C ALA A 839 61.31 13.72 0.32
N ARG A 840 62.24 14.44 -0.32
CA ARG A 840 63.03 13.92 -1.45
C ARG A 840 64.23 13.14 -0.89
N PRO A 841 64.52 11.91 -1.35
CA PRO A 841 65.79 11.28 -1.04
C PRO A 841 66.91 12.01 -1.81
N SER A 842 67.93 12.38 -1.07
CA SER A 842 69.17 12.96 -1.56
C SER A 842 69.88 12.01 -2.52
N SER A 843 70.08 12.45 -3.77
CA SER A 843 71.20 11.97 -4.58
C SER A 843 71.66 13.05 -5.57
N VAL A 844 72.89 13.50 -5.30
CA VAL A 844 73.98 13.91 -6.19
C VAL A 844 73.70 15.03 -7.20
N GLY A 845 74.51 16.08 -7.08
CA GLY A 845 74.39 17.33 -7.79
C GLY A 845 74.55 17.23 -9.30
N SER A 846 73.82 18.13 -9.96
CA SER A 846 74.29 18.85 -11.15
C SER A 846 73.57 20.19 -11.13
N GLU A 847 74.33 21.27 -10.94
CA GLU A 847 73.93 22.60 -11.35
C GLU A 847 73.71 22.55 -12.86
N GLN A 848 72.44 22.49 -13.28
CA GLN A 848 72.04 22.87 -14.63
C GLN A 848 71.16 24.09 -14.50
N GLU A 849 71.78 25.26 -14.71
CA GLU A 849 71.12 26.43 -15.27
C GLU A 849 70.34 25.98 -16.51
N THR A 850 69.04 25.74 -16.36
CA THR A 850 68.16 25.68 -17.51
C THR A 850 67.88 27.12 -17.91
N ASN A 851 68.63 27.58 -18.90
CA ASN A 851 68.27 28.73 -19.72
C ASN A 851 66.78 28.60 -20.10
N GLY A 852 65.93 29.37 -19.42
CA GLY A 852 64.50 29.33 -19.59
C GLY A 852 64.14 29.74 -21.01
N VAL A 853 63.80 28.76 -21.85
CA VAL A 853 63.05 29.03 -23.07
C VAL A 853 61.76 29.70 -22.61
N PRO A 854 61.43 30.93 -23.07
CA PRO A 854 60.20 31.58 -22.69
C PRO A 854 59.02 30.67 -23.03
N LEU A 855 58.15 30.41 -22.06
CA LEU A 855 56.92 29.67 -22.32
C LEU A 855 56.17 30.36 -23.47
N PRO A 856 55.61 29.60 -24.43
CA PRO A 856 54.82 30.20 -25.51
C PRO A 856 53.69 31.04 -24.92
N LYS A 857 53.44 32.23 -25.49
CA LYS A 857 52.41 33.17 -25.00
C LYS A 857 51.05 32.51 -24.79
N GLU A 858 50.68 31.58 -25.66
CA GLU A 858 49.42 30.82 -25.59
C GLU A 858 49.35 29.93 -24.34
N VAL A 859 50.48 29.33 -23.94
CA VAL A 859 50.56 28.49 -22.74
C VAL A 859 50.46 29.35 -21.47
N ILE A 860 51.11 30.51 -21.47
CA ILE A 860 51.00 31.48 -20.36
C ILE A 860 49.55 31.91 -20.21
N GLN A 861 48.90 32.33 -21.30
CA GLN A 861 47.50 32.77 -21.30
C GLN A 861 46.54 31.69 -20.79
N TRP A 862 46.70 30.45 -21.26
CA TRP A 862 45.88 29.33 -20.79
C TRP A 862 46.11 29.05 -19.30
N LYS A 863 47.35 29.00 -18.84
CA LYS A 863 47.68 28.78 -17.42
C LYS A 863 47.10 29.87 -16.50
N LEU A 864 47.05 31.11 -16.96
CA LEU A 864 46.40 32.21 -16.22
C LEU A 864 44.90 31.95 -16.02
N THR A 865 44.22 31.19 -16.89
CA THR A 865 42.79 30.86 -16.72
C THR A 865 42.50 29.74 -15.71
N LEU A 866 43.45 28.83 -15.47
CA LEU A 866 43.22 27.60 -14.71
C LEU A 866 42.71 27.83 -13.28
N HIS A 867 43.22 28.86 -12.60
CA HIS A 867 42.81 29.20 -11.25
C HIS A 867 41.37 29.75 -11.20
N GLN A 868 40.97 30.52 -12.23
CA GLN A 868 39.61 31.03 -12.35
C GLN A 868 38.62 29.89 -12.58
N ILE A 869 38.98 28.92 -13.43
CA ILE A 869 38.19 27.69 -13.62
C ILE A 869 37.99 26.97 -12.29
N GLY A 870 39.05 26.79 -11.49
CA GLY A 870 38.92 26.10 -10.21
C GLY A 870 38.12 26.88 -9.15
N LEU A 871 38.20 28.21 -9.15
CA LEU A 871 37.36 29.05 -8.29
C LEU A 871 35.87 28.90 -8.63
N ASP A 872 35.53 28.83 -9.93
CA ASP A 872 34.14 28.67 -10.38
C ASP A 872 33.63 27.25 -10.15
N VAL A 873 34.44 26.23 -10.46
CA VAL A 873 34.11 24.81 -10.20
C VAL A 873 33.80 24.57 -8.72
N ASN A 874 34.54 25.18 -7.80
CA ASN A 874 34.27 25.05 -6.36
C ASN A 874 32.95 25.72 -5.91
N ARG A 875 32.35 26.59 -6.74
CA ARG A 875 31.08 27.28 -6.44
C ARG A 875 29.90 26.64 -7.17
N THR A 876 30.12 25.98 -8.29
CA THR A 876 29.09 25.39 -9.15
C THR A 876 28.33 24.26 -8.43
N ASP A 877 27.00 24.34 -8.49
CA ASP A 877 26.05 23.33 -7.98
C ASP A 877 26.38 22.75 -6.60
N ARG A 878 26.93 23.59 -5.70
CA ARG A 878 27.36 23.21 -4.35
C ARG A 878 26.28 22.57 -3.48
N THR A 879 25.01 22.74 -3.85
CA THR A 879 23.87 22.13 -3.16
C THR A 879 23.71 20.65 -3.49
N LEU A 880 24.34 20.13 -4.54
CA LEU A 880 24.28 18.72 -4.91
C LEU A 880 25.31 17.91 -4.12
N VAL A 881 24.89 16.75 -3.61
CA VAL A 881 25.77 15.76 -2.96
C VAL A 881 26.83 15.24 -3.93
N TYR A 882 26.54 15.23 -5.24
CA TYR A 882 27.48 14.82 -6.29
C TYR A 882 28.85 15.53 -6.18
N TYR A 883 28.87 16.82 -5.85
CA TYR A 883 30.11 17.60 -5.75
C TYR A 883 30.76 17.60 -4.34
N GLU A 884 30.31 16.74 -3.42
CA GLU A 884 31.07 16.46 -2.18
C GLU A 884 32.35 15.68 -2.46
N ARG A 885 32.36 14.87 -3.52
CA ARG A 885 33.52 14.08 -3.92
C ARG A 885 34.48 14.94 -4.73
N GLN A 886 35.72 15.07 -4.25
CA GLN A 886 36.78 15.80 -4.94
C GLN A 886 37.03 15.30 -6.36
N GLU A 887 36.83 14.00 -6.59
CA GLU A 887 36.92 13.34 -7.90
C GLU A 887 35.99 13.99 -8.94
N ASN A 888 34.76 14.33 -8.54
CA ASN A 888 33.74 14.90 -9.42
C ASN A 888 34.01 16.38 -9.72
N LEU A 889 34.55 17.13 -8.75
CA LEU A 889 35.04 18.49 -8.95
C LEU A 889 36.25 18.51 -9.90
N ALA A 890 37.21 17.62 -9.69
CA ALA A 890 38.40 17.51 -10.53
C ALA A 890 38.05 17.13 -11.97
N ARG A 891 37.09 16.21 -12.15
CA ARG A 891 36.54 15.87 -13.47
C ARG A 891 35.94 17.07 -14.18
N LEU A 892 35.10 17.86 -13.50
CA LEU A 892 34.51 19.07 -14.07
C LEU A 892 35.61 20.08 -14.46
N TRP A 893 36.60 20.25 -13.59
CA TRP A 893 37.74 21.12 -13.83
C TRP A 893 38.59 20.67 -15.04
N ASP A 894 38.89 19.37 -15.16
CA ASP A 894 39.65 18.81 -16.28
C ASP A 894 38.95 19.03 -17.62
N ILE A 895 37.63 18.83 -17.69
CA ILE A 895 36.84 19.08 -18.91
C ILE A 895 36.97 20.55 -19.34
N LEU A 896 36.81 21.49 -18.40
CA LEU A 896 36.87 22.93 -18.67
C LEU A 896 38.30 23.39 -19.02
N ALA A 897 39.31 22.84 -18.34
CA ALA A 897 40.72 23.14 -18.59
C ALA A 897 41.16 22.64 -19.98
N VAL A 898 40.74 21.44 -20.38
CA VAL A 898 41.01 20.93 -21.73
C VAL A 898 40.24 21.76 -22.77
N TYR A 899 38.98 22.11 -22.50
CA TYR A 899 38.17 22.91 -23.44
C TYR A 899 38.80 24.28 -23.71
N SER A 900 39.23 24.99 -22.66
CA SER A 900 39.82 26.32 -22.79
C SER A 900 41.14 26.35 -23.57
N TRP A 901 41.82 25.21 -23.69
CA TRP A 901 43.00 25.06 -24.54
C TRP A 901 42.64 24.82 -26.02
N ILE A 902 41.54 24.11 -26.27
CA ILE A 902 41.11 23.70 -27.61
C ILE A 902 40.47 24.85 -28.36
N ASP A 903 39.54 25.54 -27.73
CA ASP A 903 38.84 26.68 -28.31
C ASP A 903 39.50 27.97 -27.81
N LYS A 904 40.54 28.41 -28.52
CA LYS A 904 41.34 29.59 -28.13
C LYS A 904 40.63 30.91 -28.42
N ASP A 905 39.66 30.90 -29.33
CA ASP A 905 38.92 32.11 -29.71
C ASP A 905 37.98 32.55 -28.59
N ILE A 906 37.46 31.57 -27.83
CA ILE A 906 36.55 31.80 -26.70
C ILE A 906 37.24 31.61 -25.36
N GLY A 907 38.12 30.62 -25.27
CA GLY A 907 38.76 30.21 -24.03
C GLY A 907 37.75 29.78 -22.97
N TYR A 908 38.01 30.17 -21.72
CA TYR A 908 37.08 29.98 -20.61
C TYR A 908 36.35 31.29 -20.28
N CYS A 909 35.02 31.22 -20.15
CA CYS A 909 34.18 32.33 -19.74
C CYS A 909 33.35 31.98 -18.50
N GLN A 910 33.02 32.98 -17.68
CA GLN A 910 32.20 32.80 -16.49
C GLN A 910 30.82 32.20 -16.84
N GLY A 911 30.39 31.18 -16.09
CA GLY A 911 29.15 30.43 -16.32
C GLY A 911 29.32 29.15 -17.15
N MET A 912 30.50 28.93 -17.75
CA MET A 912 30.77 27.66 -18.45
C MET A 912 30.77 26.46 -17.50
N SER A 913 31.19 26.63 -16.25
CA SER A 913 31.12 25.57 -15.24
C SER A 913 29.68 25.13 -14.95
N ASP A 914 28.75 26.08 -14.86
CA ASP A 914 27.32 25.81 -14.63
C ASP A 914 26.65 25.14 -15.85
N LEU A 915 27.13 25.42 -17.07
CA LEU A 915 26.68 24.72 -18.28
C LEU A 915 27.26 23.30 -18.39
N CYS A 916 28.52 23.12 -17.98
CA CYS A 916 29.21 21.84 -18.04
C CYS A 916 28.76 20.88 -16.93
N SER A 917 28.35 21.40 -15.77
CA SER A 917 27.99 20.60 -14.60
C SER A 917 26.87 19.57 -14.89
N PRO A 918 25.71 19.95 -15.47
CA PRO A 918 24.67 18.98 -15.83
C PRO A 918 25.17 17.88 -16.78
N ILE A 919 26.09 18.19 -17.70
CA ILE A 919 26.65 17.23 -18.65
C ILE A 919 27.61 16.27 -17.94
N SER A 920 28.45 16.80 -17.04
CA SER A 920 29.38 16.02 -16.23
C SER A 920 28.66 15.02 -15.32
N ILE A 921 27.50 15.43 -14.77
CA ILE A 921 26.64 14.58 -13.94
C ILE A 921 25.95 13.47 -14.78
N LEU A 922 25.52 13.80 -16.01
CA LEU A 922 24.70 12.89 -16.83
C LEU A 922 25.49 11.80 -17.56
N LEU A 923 26.76 12.05 -17.87
CA LEU A 923 27.59 11.16 -18.67
C LEU A 923 28.69 10.60 -17.79
N GLU A 924 28.76 9.27 -17.67
CA GLU A 924 29.71 8.59 -16.79
C GLU A 924 31.16 8.72 -17.26
N HIS A 925 31.43 8.78 -18.57
CA HIS A 925 32.78 8.89 -19.11
C HIS A 925 33.17 10.35 -19.40
N GLU A 926 34.32 10.79 -18.88
CA GLU A 926 34.75 12.19 -18.94
C GLU A 926 34.87 12.72 -20.37
N ALA A 927 35.49 11.94 -21.27
CA ALA A 927 35.57 12.29 -22.69
C ALA A 927 34.20 12.49 -23.36
N ASP A 928 33.20 11.66 -23.03
CA ASP A 928 31.88 11.79 -23.64
C ASP A 928 31.19 13.07 -23.15
N ALA A 929 31.39 13.42 -21.88
CA ALA A 929 30.97 14.69 -21.30
C ALA A 929 31.67 15.88 -21.97
N PHE A 930 32.99 15.81 -22.21
CA PHE A 930 33.74 16.82 -22.92
C PHE A 930 33.18 17.09 -24.32
N TRP A 931 32.95 16.05 -25.12
CA TRP A 931 32.44 16.24 -26.48
C TRP A 931 30.99 16.75 -26.50
N CYS A 932 30.17 16.38 -25.51
CA CYS A 932 28.84 16.96 -25.37
C CYS A 932 28.90 18.44 -24.99
N PHE A 933 29.78 18.80 -24.05
CA PHE A 933 30.01 20.18 -23.66
C PHE A 933 30.53 21.03 -24.83
N GLU A 934 31.48 20.51 -25.58
CA GLU A 934 32.02 21.17 -26.78
C GLU A 934 30.93 21.47 -27.83
N ARG A 935 30.04 20.50 -28.07
CA ARG A 935 28.89 20.69 -28.98
C ARG A 935 27.87 21.67 -28.44
N LEU A 936 27.62 21.67 -27.13
CA LEU A 936 26.77 22.67 -26.49
C LEU A 936 27.34 24.06 -26.71
N MET A 937 28.64 24.26 -26.43
CA MET A 937 29.29 25.56 -26.58
C MET A 937 29.18 26.06 -28.02
N ARG A 938 29.50 25.24 -29.03
CA ARG A 938 29.33 25.61 -30.46
C ARG A 938 27.94 26.14 -30.78
N ARG A 939 26.88 25.57 -30.18
CA ARG A 939 25.49 26.02 -30.42
C ARG A 939 25.17 27.32 -29.70
N VAL A 940 25.59 27.45 -28.44
CA VAL A 940 25.39 28.67 -27.64
C VAL A 940 26.04 29.88 -28.33
N ILE A 941 27.22 29.71 -28.91
CA ILE A 941 27.94 30.78 -29.62
C ILE A 941 27.16 31.23 -30.87
N ILE A 942 26.62 30.28 -31.65
CA ILE A 942 25.86 30.59 -32.87
C ILE A 942 24.59 31.40 -32.55
N ASP A 943 23.93 31.13 -31.42
CA ASP A 943 22.71 31.84 -31.01
C ASP A 943 22.96 33.18 -30.29
N TRP A 944 24.20 33.45 -29.85
CA TRP A 944 24.58 34.73 -29.22
C TRP A 944 25.16 35.76 -30.20
N PHE A 945 25.71 35.32 -31.33
CA PHE A 945 26.29 36.18 -32.37
C PHE A 945 25.38 36.34 -33.61
N ASN A 946 24.20 35.69 -33.63
CA ASN A 946 23.08 35.98 -34.53
C ASN A 946 21.95 36.64 -33.74
#